data_AF-A0A2S1QXC6-F1
#
_entry.id   AF-A0A2S1QXC6-F1
#
_cell.length_a   1.000
_cell.length_b   1.000
_cell.length_c   1.000
_cell.angle_alpha   90.00
_cell.angle_beta   90.00
_cell.angle_gamma   90.00
#
_symmetry.space_group_name_H-M   'P 1'
#
loop_
_entity.id
_entity.type
_entity.pdbx_description
1 polymer ?
#
loop_
_entity_poly.entity_id
_entity_poly.type
_entity_poly.pdbx_seq_one_letter_code
_entity_poly.pdbx_strand_id
1 'polypeptide(L)'
;MKRGLRYLFGRTHFLFFLLMIGSANLSAQILTNGNFESGGSGVGFFVHDYTLINPVNGTSNPGFYARTKNPALMNSTYNAGGDHTTGTGNMLVFDGSNQANRYFWTTGDTGGAIGGFTAGTTYTFSFWIKSVSNAVTTDDATRASIGIFMVNANNMNPANPNFLAPLPSEGWVNIQYSFVATANNVMVRLKTNNAGPIGNDFAVDDFSITVGALPFVGSYTSLNPTCPTSTDGSITVNLAGGTLPYTAYTLTGSATMSNNSGIFNGLGEGTYNVSVSDSAGHTFTQTGIVLEAPNNLVLSAPVTACPGDTTPLTVSGGTGAYTWTASPADISITNPNSATQNVSPSVTTTYTVTSGTASAPVNLIQNSDFSLGNAAYITEYLQVADPNPFGIQTSYNIVTNPNAWFTAFSACGDNTTGSGNMMVFDGATNSDANVIAWSNQTPVAVTPNTDYTFTYHVASVSADSPARLEVFINGVSQGVPVTAPGTPCVWNEVSYNWNSGSNTTATFVIIDKNVADYGNDFALDDITFREAITCVYQKSVTVTVAPGVTPTFNAVAPICAGETLATLPTTSTNAITGTWSPALDNTTTTTYTFTPDAGQCAATATLTITVNQPTTVPTFAAVAPICAGDTLAALPTTSDNGITGTWAPALNNTATTTYTFTPAAGQCAATATLTITVNDPVMPTFATVAPICAGETLAALPTTSNEGITGTWSPALNNTATTTYTFTAAAGQCASNTIMTITVNAPVASTFASVAPICSGETLAALPTTSIEGFTGIWSPALNNTATTTYTFTPDAGQCASNATLTITVNQPVVATFAAVDPVCAGSAITALPTTSIEGFTGTWSPALDNTATTTYTFTPDAGQCAAAATLTITVNELPDFTISEGCEGNNYTLAAVQDDASNSQYAWYNTGGTQIGSGSSVVITAPGVYELVITRGGCSNSETINVLSTTCFGEIQRGISPNHDGLNDFFDLEAFDVKQLQIFNRYGMNVYTKANYQNEWYGQSDNGNELPDGTYFYVIDFADSTSKTGWIYSNRQH
;
A
#
# COMPACT_ATOMS: atom_id res chain seq x y z
N MET A 1 -64.49 40.14 -50.67
CA MET A 1 -65.06 40.10 -52.04
C MET A 1 -64.83 38.73 -52.64
N LYS A 2 -65.93 38.09 -53.07
CA LYS A 2 -66.12 36.92 -53.95
C LYS A 2 -65.60 35.51 -53.54
N ARG A 3 -66.58 34.59 -53.64
CA ARG A 3 -66.61 33.14 -53.44
C ARG A 3 -65.92 32.36 -54.59
N GLY A 4 -65.54 31.11 -54.30
CA GLY A 4 -65.45 30.00 -55.26
C GLY A 4 -65.18 28.68 -54.50
N LEU A 5 -66.22 27.93 -54.13
CA LEU A 5 -66.83 26.77 -54.82
C LEU A 5 -66.10 25.43 -54.55
N ARG A 6 -66.89 24.49 -53.99
CA ARG A 6 -66.53 23.11 -53.59
C ARG A 6 -66.36 22.19 -54.80
N TYR A 7 -65.45 21.21 -54.65
CA TYR A 7 -65.59 19.75 -54.86
C TYR A 7 -64.46 19.06 -55.67
N LEU A 8 -64.05 17.93 -55.10
CA LEU A 8 -63.40 16.73 -55.67
C LEU A 8 -61.88 16.69 -55.93
N PHE A 9 -61.33 15.52 -55.59
CA PHE A 9 -59.98 14.95 -55.82
C PHE A 9 -58.85 15.29 -54.82
N GLY A 10 -58.76 14.51 -53.74
CA GLY A 10 -57.52 14.24 -53.03
C GLY A 10 -56.83 13.00 -53.64
N ARG A 11 -55.72 13.22 -54.35
CA ARG A 11 -54.88 12.20 -54.98
C ARG A 11 -53.86 11.65 -53.98
N THR A 12 -53.92 10.33 -53.78
CA THR A 12 -52.79 9.37 -53.67
C THR A 12 -51.51 9.83 -52.96
N HIS A 13 -51.30 9.31 -51.74
CA HIS A 13 -50.00 8.78 -51.31
C HIS A 13 -50.24 7.33 -50.86
N PHE A 14 -49.55 6.39 -51.53
CA PHE A 14 -49.48 4.99 -51.15
C PHE A 14 -48.79 4.90 -49.78
N LEU A 15 -49.51 4.53 -48.73
CA LEU A 15 -48.91 4.07 -47.47
C LEU A 15 -49.01 2.54 -47.46
N PHE A 16 -47.90 1.90 -47.79
CA PHE A 16 -47.66 0.49 -47.49
C PHE A 16 -47.53 0.39 -45.96
N PHE A 17 -48.58 -0.08 -45.27
CA PHE A 17 -48.44 -0.51 -43.88
C PHE A 17 -47.83 -1.91 -43.90
N LEU A 18 -46.50 -1.96 -43.89
CA LEU A 18 -45.75 -3.18 -43.65
C LEU A 18 -46.01 -3.58 -42.19
N LEU A 19 -46.65 -4.74 -42.01
CA LEU A 19 -46.83 -5.39 -40.72
C LEU A 19 -45.42 -5.72 -40.17
N MET A 20 -44.85 -4.80 -39.38
CA MET A 20 -43.67 -5.08 -38.56
C MET A 20 -44.13 -6.00 -37.43
N ILE A 21 -44.01 -7.30 -37.68
CA ILE A 21 -43.94 -8.31 -36.62
C ILE A 21 -42.67 -7.95 -35.84
N GLY A 22 -42.83 -7.36 -34.66
CA GLY A 22 -41.74 -7.22 -33.71
C GLY A 22 -41.38 -8.61 -33.21
N SER A 23 -40.49 -9.29 -33.92
CA SER A 23 -39.77 -10.43 -33.39
C SER A 23 -38.92 -9.92 -32.23
N ALA A 24 -39.28 -10.31 -31.01
CA ALA A 24 -38.31 -10.36 -29.93
C ALA A 24 -37.09 -11.13 -30.47
N ASN A 25 -35.91 -10.50 -30.47
CA ASN A 25 -34.66 -11.17 -30.81
C ASN A 25 -34.37 -12.18 -29.69
N LEU A 26 -35.00 -13.35 -29.74
CA LEU A 26 -34.42 -14.58 -29.22
C LEU A 26 -33.07 -14.70 -29.92
N SER A 27 -31.96 -14.59 -29.17
CA SER A 27 -30.64 -14.83 -29.73
C SER A 27 -30.63 -16.22 -30.36
N ALA A 28 -30.57 -16.31 -31.69
CA ALA A 28 -30.73 -17.56 -32.41
C ALA A 28 -29.54 -18.47 -32.09
N GLN A 29 -29.80 -19.53 -31.33
CA GLN A 29 -28.87 -20.62 -31.03
C GLN A 29 -28.36 -21.25 -32.35
N ILE A 30 -27.04 -21.42 -32.48
CA ILE A 30 -26.41 -22.00 -33.68
C ILE A 30 -26.32 -23.53 -33.61
N LEU A 31 -26.20 -24.11 -32.42
CA LEU A 31 -26.08 -25.57 -32.25
C LEU A 31 -27.45 -26.27 -32.30
N THR A 32 -27.52 -27.43 -32.95
CA THR A 32 -28.79 -28.17 -33.19
C THR A 32 -29.03 -29.34 -32.24
N ASN A 33 -28.00 -29.85 -31.56
CA ASN A 33 -28.10 -30.96 -30.58
C ASN A 33 -27.15 -30.73 -29.39
N GLY A 34 -27.15 -29.51 -28.85
CA GLY A 34 -26.25 -29.12 -27.76
C GLY A 34 -26.64 -29.68 -26.38
N ASN A 35 -27.92 -30.00 -26.19
CA ASN A 35 -28.48 -30.66 -25.00
C ASN A 35 -28.47 -32.19 -25.11
N PHE A 36 -27.89 -32.72 -26.20
CA PHE A 36 -27.74 -34.15 -26.45
C PHE A 36 -29.01 -35.01 -26.48
N GLU A 37 -30.23 -34.46 -26.54
CA GLU A 37 -31.46 -35.27 -26.50
C GLU A 37 -31.81 -35.98 -27.82
N SER A 38 -31.30 -35.49 -28.95
CA SER A 38 -31.76 -35.93 -30.28
C SER A 38 -30.81 -36.89 -31.01
N GLY A 39 -29.69 -37.28 -30.40
CA GLY A 39 -28.73 -38.23 -30.96
C GLY A 39 -27.35 -38.22 -30.28
N GLY A 40 -26.50 -39.20 -30.64
CA GLY A 40 -25.10 -39.28 -30.18
C GLY A 40 -24.12 -38.60 -31.14
N SER A 41 -22.82 -38.93 -31.02
CA SER A 41 -21.79 -38.43 -31.94
C SER A 41 -22.19 -38.67 -33.41
N GLY A 42 -22.10 -37.64 -34.25
CA GLY A 42 -22.61 -37.64 -35.63
C GLY A 42 -23.96 -36.92 -35.79
N VAL A 43 -24.53 -36.37 -34.72
CA VAL A 43 -25.77 -35.59 -34.74
C VAL A 43 -25.53 -34.26 -34.03
N GLY A 44 -25.17 -33.21 -34.77
CA GLY A 44 -24.87 -31.86 -34.29
C GLY A 44 -23.47 -31.66 -33.69
N PHE A 45 -22.79 -32.75 -33.31
CA PHE A 45 -21.43 -32.74 -32.75
C PHE A 45 -20.71 -34.06 -33.06
N PHE A 46 -19.41 -34.12 -32.79
CA PHE A 46 -18.60 -35.32 -32.96
C PHE A 46 -17.64 -35.53 -31.77
N VAL A 47 -17.48 -36.78 -31.36
CA VAL A 47 -16.50 -37.23 -30.35
C VAL A 47 -15.38 -37.97 -31.06
N HIS A 48 -14.16 -37.43 -31.00
CA HIS A 48 -13.05 -37.93 -31.83
C HIS A 48 -12.21 -39.00 -31.13
N ASP A 49 -11.80 -38.75 -29.89
CA ASP A 49 -10.75 -39.52 -29.22
C ASP A 49 -11.26 -40.48 -28.14
N TYR A 50 -12.56 -40.54 -27.90
CA TYR A 50 -13.13 -41.43 -26.90
C TYR A 50 -13.97 -42.53 -27.56
N THR A 51 -13.93 -43.73 -26.98
CA THR A 51 -14.66 -44.89 -27.50
C THR A 51 -16.06 -44.96 -26.89
N LEU A 52 -17.10 -45.07 -27.71
CA LEU A 52 -18.48 -45.12 -27.24
C LEU A 52 -18.78 -46.45 -26.53
N ILE A 53 -19.39 -46.39 -25.34
CA ILE A 53 -20.04 -47.51 -24.66
C ILE A 53 -21.53 -47.47 -24.94
N ASN A 54 -22.04 -48.46 -25.68
CA ASN A 54 -23.48 -48.63 -25.92
C ASN A 54 -23.80 -50.13 -26.17
N PRO A 55 -24.63 -50.79 -25.33
CA PRO A 55 -25.30 -50.25 -24.15
C PRO A 55 -24.33 -50.02 -22.97
N VAL A 56 -24.70 -49.12 -22.07
CA VAL A 56 -23.99 -48.91 -20.78
C VAL A 56 -24.25 -50.10 -19.84
N ASN A 57 -23.22 -50.56 -19.13
CA ASN A 57 -23.25 -51.80 -18.35
C ASN A 57 -22.67 -51.66 -16.93
N GLY A 58 -22.42 -50.44 -16.45
CA GLY A 58 -21.89 -50.16 -15.12
C GLY A 58 -20.38 -50.37 -14.96
N THR A 59 -19.65 -50.69 -16.04
CA THR A 59 -18.20 -50.83 -16.05
C THR A 59 -17.58 -50.15 -17.27
N SER A 60 -16.83 -49.06 -17.06
CA SER A 60 -16.05 -48.38 -18.10
C SER A 60 -14.55 -48.58 -17.91
N ASN A 61 -13.78 -48.31 -18.97
CA ASN A 61 -12.32 -48.24 -18.92
C ASN A 61 -11.89 -46.80 -19.28
N PRO A 62 -10.67 -46.38 -18.86
CA PRO A 62 -10.09 -45.11 -19.27
C PRO A 62 -10.14 -44.87 -20.79
N GLY A 63 -10.59 -43.69 -21.22
CA GLY A 63 -10.70 -43.28 -22.63
C GLY A 63 -12.02 -43.69 -23.30
N PHE A 64 -13.02 -44.09 -22.53
CA PHE A 64 -14.37 -44.37 -23.02
C PHE A 64 -15.34 -43.23 -22.69
N TYR A 65 -16.46 -43.18 -23.41
CA TYR A 65 -17.55 -42.25 -23.13
C TYR A 65 -18.91 -42.90 -23.35
N ALA A 66 -19.95 -42.34 -22.75
CA ALA A 66 -21.32 -42.74 -22.97
C ALA A 66 -22.25 -41.53 -23.05
N ARG A 67 -23.30 -41.66 -23.86
CA ARG A 67 -24.48 -40.80 -23.78
C ARG A 67 -25.48 -41.48 -22.84
N THR A 68 -25.69 -40.92 -21.66
CA THR A 68 -26.48 -41.57 -20.61
C THR A 68 -27.22 -40.53 -19.76
N LYS A 69 -28.32 -40.96 -19.14
CA LYS A 69 -29.09 -40.14 -18.19
C LYS A 69 -28.50 -40.12 -16.78
N ASN A 70 -27.59 -41.04 -16.49
CA ASN A 70 -26.97 -41.17 -15.19
C ASN A 70 -25.53 -41.72 -15.34
N PRO A 71 -24.49 -41.03 -14.83
CA PRO A 71 -23.10 -41.49 -14.89
C PRO A 71 -22.89 -42.86 -14.26
N ALA A 72 -23.65 -43.21 -13.21
CA ALA A 72 -23.58 -44.50 -12.53
C ALA A 72 -23.93 -45.69 -13.45
N LEU A 73 -24.68 -45.44 -14.53
CA LEU A 73 -24.99 -46.47 -15.54
C LEU A 73 -23.77 -46.80 -16.42
N MET A 74 -22.89 -45.83 -16.65
CA MET A 74 -21.63 -46.03 -17.38
C MET A 74 -20.59 -46.71 -16.49
N ASN A 75 -20.43 -46.23 -15.25
CA ASN A 75 -19.55 -46.82 -14.25
C ASN A 75 -20.21 -46.74 -12.88
N SER A 76 -20.41 -47.89 -12.23
CA SER A 76 -21.07 -47.98 -10.92
C SER A 76 -20.35 -47.26 -9.78
N THR A 77 -19.09 -46.86 -9.98
CA THR A 77 -18.31 -46.08 -9.00
C THR A 77 -18.50 -44.56 -9.15
N TYR A 78 -19.13 -44.09 -10.24
CA TYR A 78 -19.43 -42.68 -10.45
C TYR A 78 -20.64 -42.23 -9.64
N ASN A 79 -20.62 -40.96 -9.28
CA ASN A 79 -21.72 -40.27 -8.61
C ASN A 79 -22.96 -40.28 -9.49
N ALA A 80 -24.03 -40.85 -8.94
CA ALA A 80 -25.32 -40.84 -9.60
C ALA A 80 -25.86 -39.41 -9.69
N GLY A 81 -26.50 -39.09 -10.81
CA GLY A 81 -27.13 -37.79 -11.02
C GLY A 81 -27.61 -37.61 -12.45
N GLY A 82 -28.51 -36.66 -12.67
CA GLY A 82 -29.07 -36.36 -13.99
C GLY A 82 -28.21 -35.43 -14.85
N ASP A 83 -28.70 -35.16 -16.06
CA ASP A 83 -28.30 -34.06 -16.95
C ASP A 83 -28.53 -32.69 -16.28
N HIS A 84 -28.11 -31.59 -16.90
CA HIS A 84 -28.24 -30.25 -16.35
C HIS A 84 -29.64 -29.64 -16.57
N THR A 85 -30.26 -29.76 -17.76
CA THR A 85 -31.53 -29.07 -18.07
C THR A 85 -32.74 -29.63 -17.29
N THR A 86 -32.86 -30.95 -17.12
CA THR A 86 -34.10 -31.57 -16.57
C THR A 86 -33.91 -32.61 -15.47
N GLY A 87 -32.67 -33.05 -15.22
CA GLY A 87 -32.35 -34.17 -14.33
C GLY A 87 -32.77 -35.56 -14.84
N THR A 88 -33.41 -35.65 -16.01
CA THR A 88 -33.90 -36.91 -16.63
C THR A 88 -33.52 -37.07 -18.11
N GLY A 89 -32.82 -36.08 -18.67
CA GLY A 89 -32.26 -36.04 -20.01
C GLY A 89 -30.93 -36.79 -20.11
N ASN A 90 -30.31 -36.75 -21.29
CA ASN A 90 -29.04 -37.40 -21.59
C ASN A 90 -27.89 -36.39 -21.54
N MET A 91 -26.80 -36.78 -20.89
CA MET A 91 -25.53 -36.05 -20.91
C MET A 91 -24.45 -36.90 -21.59
N LEU A 92 -23.31 -36.29 -21.92
CA LEU A 92 -22.11 -37.05 -22.27
C LEU A 92 -21.25 -37.24 -21.03
N VAL A 93 -20.91 -38.49 -20.72
CA VAL A 93 -20.06 -38.88 -19.60
C VAL A 93 -18.78 -39.48 -20.15
N PHE A 94 -17.63 -39.05 -19.62
CA PHE A 94 -16.30 -39.44 -20.06
C PHE A 94 -15.53 -40.09 -18.91
N ASP A 95 -14.99 -41.29 -19.17
CA ASP A 95 -14.02 -41.97 -18.32
C ASP A 95 -12.62 -41.49 -18.75
N GLY A 96 -11.93 -40.81 -17.85
CA GLY A 96 -10.72 -40.06 -18.14
C GLY A 96 -9.64 -40.91 -18.84
N SER A 97 -8.92 -40.31 -19.79
CA SER A 97 -7.93 -41.04 -20.57
C SER A 97 -6.58 -41.15 -19.86
N ASN A 98 -5.91 -42.29 -20.01
CA ASN A 98 -4.49 -42.48 -19.64
C ASN A 98 -3.52 -41.69 -20.54
N GLN A 99 -4.03 -41.05 -21.58
CA GLN A 99 -3.29 -40.20 -22.50
C GLN A 99 -3.78 -38.75 -22.39
N ALA A 100 -2.83 -37.82 -22.37
CA ALA A 100 -3.08 -36.38 -22.39
C ALA A 100 -3.57 -35.89 -23.76
N ASN A 101 -4.16 -34.70 -23.79
CA ASN A 101 -4.61 -33.98 -25.00
C ASN A 101 -5.62 -34.73 -25.88
N ARG A 102 -6.64 -35.38 -25.29
CA ARG A 102 -7.67 -36.14 -26.04
C ARG A 102 -8.91 -35.29 -26.32
N TYR A 103 -9.33 -35.20 -27.58
CA TYR A 103 -10.49 -34.45 -28.02
C TYR A 103 -11.81 -35.19 -27.74
N PHE A 104 -12.61 -34.64 -26.82
CA PHE A 104 -13.86 -35.27 -26.39
C PHE A 104 -15.10 -34.65 -27.04
N TRP A 105 -15.01 -33.45 -27.62
CA TRP A 105 -16.14 -32.81 -28.29
C TRP A 105 -15.67 -31.86 -29.39
N THR A 106 -16.38 -31.80 -30.51
CA THR A 106 -16.17 -30.83 -31.58
C THR A 106 -17.48 -30.53 -32.31
N THR A 107 -17.61 -29.32 -32.83
CA THR A 107 -18.78 -28.91 -33.62
C THR A 107 -18.95 -29.77 -34.88
N GLY A 108 -20.21 -29.99 -35.28
CA GLY A 108 -20.58 -30.63 -36.53
C GLY A 108 -20.48 -32.16 -36.53
N ASP A 109 -21.26 -32.80 -37.41
CA ASP A 109 -21.44 -34.26 -37.45
C ASP A 109 -20.15 -35.04 -37.76
N THR A 110 -19.22 -34.41 -38.47
CA THR A 110 -17.93 -34.99 -38.87
C THR A 110 -16.73 -34.35 -38.14
N GLY A 111 -17.01 -33.48 -37.17
CA GLY A 111 -16.00 -32.80 -36.36
C GLY A 111 -15.30 -31.61 -37.03
N GLY A 112 -16.05 -30.83 -37.81
CA GLY A 112 -15.55 -29.66 -38.56
C GLY A 112 -16.21 -28.33 -38.19
N ALA A 113 -15.90 -27.28 -38.96
CA ALA A 113 -16.54 -25.98 -38.79
C ALA A 113 -18.03 -26.02 -39.22
N ILE A 114 -18.90 -25.38 -38.45
CA ILE A 114 -20.34 -25.25 -38.74
C ILE A 114 -20.66 -23.82 -39.20
N GLY A 115 -21.70 -23.66 -40.03
CA GLY A 115 -22.17 -22.36 -40.52
C GLY A 115 -23.07 -21.61 -39.53
N GLY A 116 -23.56 -20.45 -39.92
CA GLY A 116 -24.46 -19.61 -39.10
C GLY A 116 -23.78 -18.40 -38.45
N PHE A 117 -22.51 -18.15 -38.76
CA PHE A 117 -21.75 -17.01 -38.25
C PHE A 117 -21.68 -15.88 -39.28
N THR A 118 -21.54 -14.67 -38.76
CA THR A 118 -21.21 -13.46 -39.51
C THR A 118 -19.79 -13.02 -39.13
N ALA A 119 -18.87 -12.99 -40.10
CA ALA A 119 -17.50 -12.54 -39.86
C ALA A 119 -17.46 -11.13 -39.26
N GLY A 120 -16.63 -10.93 -38.23
CA GLY A 120 -16.51 -9.70 -37.46
C GLY A 120 -17.50 -9.56 -36.30
N THR A 121 -18.46 -10.48 -36.14
CA THR A 121 -19.44 -10.46 -35.04
C THR A 121 -18.94 -11.27 -33.85
N THR A 122 -19.23 -10.80 -32.63
CA THR A 122 -18.93 -11.52 -31.38
C THR A 122 -20.03 -12.53 -31.05
N TYR A 123 -19.62 -13.74 -30.68
CA TYR A 123 -20.47 -14.84 -30.25
C TYR A 123 -20.04 -15.35 -28.88
N THR A 124 -20.97 -15.89 -28.11
CA THR A 124 -20.71 -16.57 -26.84
C THR A 124 -20.95 -18.07 -27.02
N PHE A 125 -19.91 -18.87 -26.80
CA PHE A 125 -19.96 -20.32 -26.66
C PHE A 125 -20.02 -20.69 -25.18
N SER A 126 -20.90 -21.61 -24.79
CA SER A 126 -20.96 -22.12 -23.43
C SER A 126 -21.38 -23.58 -23.36
N PHE A 127 -21.09 -24.22 -22.24
CA PHE A 127 -21.50 -25.58 -21.91
C PHE A 127 -21.43 -25.79 -20.40
N TRP A 128 -22.15 -26.78 -19.90
CA TRP A 128 -22.10 -27.19 -18.50
C TRP A 128 -21.18 -28.39 -18.32
N ILE A 129 -20.48 -28.43 -17.19
CA ILE A 129 -19.57 -29.53 -16.83
C ILE A 129 -19.66 -29.84 -15.34
N LYS A 130 -19.52 -31.12 -14.98
CA LYS A 130 -19.33 -31.59 -13.60
C LYS A 130 -18.32 -32.73 -13.53
N SER A 131 -17.67 -32.89 -12.39
CA SER A 131 -16.94 -34.12 -12.08
C SER A 131 -17.90 -35.22 -11.64
N VAL A 132 -17.69 -36.45 -12.13
CA VAL A 132 -18.57 -37.60 -11.82
C VAL A 132 -17.90 -38.64 -10.93
N SER A 133 -16.58 -38.57 -10.73
CA SER A 133 -15.85 -39.55 -9.90
C SER A 133 -15.70 -39.10 -8.46
N ASN A 134 -15.84 -40.04 -7.52
CA ASN A 134 -15.54 -39.84 -6.10
C ASN A 134 -14.04 -39.76 -5.80
N ALA A 135 -13.19 -40.04 -6.80
CA ALA A 135 -11.75 -39.92 -6.67
C ALA A 135 -11.23 -38.49 -6.96
N VAL A 136 -12.13 -37.56 -7.35
CA VAL A 136 -11.79 -36.15 -7.54
C VAL A 136 -11.63 -35.49 -6.17
N THR A 137 -10.50 -34.83 -5.96
CA THR A 137 -10.19 -34.11 -4.72
C THR A 137 -9.82 -32.66 -5.02
N THR A 138 -9.44 -31.90 -3.99
CA THR A 138 -8.86 -30.56 -4.13
C THR A 138 -7.48 -30.56 -4.79
N ASP A 139 -6.87 -31.72 -5.06
CA ASP A 139 -5.67 -31.83 -5.89
C ASP A 139 -6.05 -31.71 -7.38
N ASP A 140 -5.54 -30.66 -8.03
CA ASP A 140 -5.78 -30.36 -9.44
C ASP A 140 -5.37 -31.51 -10.39
N ALA A 141 -4.43 -32.37 -10.00
CA ALA A 141 -4.05 -33.54 -10.79
C ALA A 141 -5.19 -34.57 -10.94
N THR A 142 -6.13 -34.58 -9.99
CA THR A 142 -7.29 -35.47 -9.98
C THR A 142 -8.50 -34.90 -10.70
N ARG A 143 -8.46 -33.65 -11.16
CA ARG A 143 -9.56 -32.98 -11.86
C ARG A 143 -9.33 -33.04 -13.37
N ALA A 144 -10.40 -33.12 -14.16
CA ALA A 144 -10.25 -33.03 -15.61
C ALA A 144 -9.84 -31.61 -16.01
N SER A 145 -8.64 -31.45 -16.60
CA SER A 145 -8.19 -30.21 -17.19
C SER A 145 -8.71 -30.13 -18.62
N ILE A 146 -9.58 -29.17 -18.88
CA ILE A 146 -10.25 -29.00 -20.16
C ILE A 146 -9.59 -27.84 -20.91
N GLY A 147 -9.23 -28.08 -22.16
CA GLY A 147 -8.74 -27.07 -23.10
C GLY A 147 -9.72 -26.85 -24.24
N ILE A 148 -9.86 -25.60 -24.68
CA ILE A 148 -10.63 -25.22 -25.87
C ILE A 148 -9.72 -24.82 -27.04
N PHE A 149 -10.14 -25.16 -28.25
CA PHE A 149 -9.52 -24.75 -29.50
C PHE A 149 -10.62 -24.29 -30.47
N MET A 150 -10.40 -23.16 -31.13
CA MET A 150 -11.32 -22.65 -32.14
C MET A 150 -10.60 -22.38 -33.46
N VAL A 151 -11.28 -22.63 -34.58
CA VAL A 151 -10.82 -22.27 -35.93
C VAL A 151 -11.79 -21.27 -36.51
N ASN A 152 -11.25 -20.29 -37.23
CA ASN A 152 -11.98 -19.12 -37.75
C ASN A 152 -12.60 -18.26 -36.64
N ALA A 153 -11.93 -18.18 -35.50
CA ALA A 153 -12.26 -17.30 -34.41
C ALA A 153 -10.99 -16.60 -33.91
N ASN A 154 -11.11 -15.36 -33.48
CA ASN A 154 -10.08 -14.62 -32.75
C ASN A 154 -10.70 -13.94 -31.52
N ASN A 155 -9.88 -13.21 -30.75
CA ASN A 155 -10.37 -12.41 -29.64
C ASN A 155 -11.20 -13.24 -28.63
N MET A 156 -10.71 -14.44 -28.31
CA MET A 156 -11.36 -15.34 -27.35
C MET A 156 -11.18 -14.82 -25.93
N ASN A 157 -12.24 -14.89 -25.13
CA ASN A 157 -12.31 -14.36 -23.79
C ASN A 157 -13.15 -15.30 -22.90
N PRO A 158 -12.63 -15.82 -21.78
CA PRO A 158 -11.30 -15.56 -21.20
C PRO A 158 -10.15 -16.01 -22.11
N ALA A 159 -9.03 -15.28 -22.04
CA ALA A 159 -7.86 -15.52 -22.90
C ALA A 159 -7.10 -16.80 -22.53
N ASN A 160 -7.27 -17.30 -21.30
CA ASN A 160 -6.75 -18.60 -20.89
C ASN A 160 -7.75 -19.70 -21.29
N PRO A 161 -7.42 -20.58 -22.24
CA PRO A 161 -8.34 -21.59 -22.75
C PRO A 161 -8.44 -22.84 -21.84
N ASN A 162 -7.69 -22.89 -20.73
CA ASN A 162 -7.62 -24.05 -19.86
C ASN A 162 -8.38 -23.81 -18.55
N PHE A 163 -9.26 -24.73 -18.19
CA PHE A 163 -9.95 -24.73 -16.89
C PHE A 163 -9.98 -26.14 -16.31
N LEU A 164 -10.23 -26.26 -15.01
CA LEU A 164 -10.40 -27.54 -14.33
C LEU A 164 -11.89 -27.80 -14.09
N ALA A 165 -12.37 -29.01 -14.39
CA ALA A 165 -13.72 -29.43 -14.05
C ALA A 165 -14.00 -29.23 -12.55
N PRO A 166 -15.21 -28.81 -12.14
CA PRO A 166 -15.50 -28.45 -10.76
C PRO A 166 -15.39 -29.66 -9.82
N LEU A 167 -15.24 -29.42 -8.52
CA LEU A 167 -15.29 -30.49 -7.52
C LEU A 167 -16.67 -31.19 -7.55
N PRO A 168 -16.77 -32.49 -7.21
CA PRO A 168 -18.07 -33.18 -7.19
C PRO A 168 -19.13 -32.48 -6.32
N SER A 169 -18.71 -31.82 -5.24
CA SER A 169 -19.58 -31.05 -4.35
C SER A 169 -20.12 -29.75 -4.96
N GLU A 170 -19.44 -29.21 -5.97
CA GLU A 170 -19.84 -27.97 -6.66
C GLU A 170 -20.89 -28.23 -7.74
N GLY A 171 -21.09 -29.50 -8.13
CA GLY A 171 -22.11 -29.89 -9.09
C GLY A 171 -21.81 -29.41 -10.52
N TRP A 172 -22.87 -29.04 -11.24
CA TRP A 172 -22.78 -28.51 -12.61
C TRP A 172 -22.32 -27.06 -12.59
N VAL A 173 -21.28 -26.74 -13.36
CA VAL A 173 -20.76 -25.38 -13.55
C VAL A 173 -20.83 -24.99 -15.02
N ASN A 174 -21.30 -23.78 -15.30
CA ASN A 174 -21.38 -23.21 -16.64
C ASN A 174 -20.04 -22.59 -17.03
N ILE A 175 -19.47 -23.04 -18.15
CA ILE A 175 -18.26 -22.51 -18.74
C ILE A 175 -18.63 -21.71 -19.97
N GLN A 176 -18.14 -20.47 -20.07
CA GLN A 176 -18.47 -19.56 -21.15
C GLN A 176 -17.21 -18.93 -21.77
N TYR A 177 -17.27 -18.74 -23.08
CA TYR A 177 -16.27 -18.03 -23.87
C TYR A 177 -16.97 -17.10 -24.84
N SER A 178 -16.57 -15.83 -24.93
CA SER A 178 -16.89 -15.01 -26.09
C SER A 178 -15.73 -15.00 -27.10
N PHE A 179 -16.04 -14.99 -28.39
CA PHE A 179 -15.06 -14.92 -29.47
C PHE A 179 -15.61 -14.13 -30.65
N VAL A 180 -14.74 -13.57 -31.48
CA VAL A 180 -15.12 -12.92 -32.73
C VAL A 180 -14.93 -13.89 -33.88
N ALA A 181 -15.99 -14.12 -34.66
CA ALA A 181 -15.90 -14.99 -35.84
C ALA A 181 -15.06 -14.30 -36.93
N THR A 182 -14.06 -14.97 -37.48
CA THR A 182 -13.25 -14.45 -38.61
C THR A 182 -13.72 -14.95 -39.97
N ALA A 183 -14.65 -15.92 -40.00
CA ALA A 183 -15.33 -16.41 -41.18
C ALA A 183 -16.80 -16.77 -40.87
N ASN A 184 -17.58 -17.07 -41.91
CA ASN A 184 -19.00 -17.45 -41.75
C ASN A 184 -19.19 -18.91 -41.27
N ASN A 185 -18.08 -19.62 -41.04
CA ASN A 185 -18.05 -20.94 -40.44
C ASN A 185 -16.99 -20.99 -39.33
N VAL A 186 -17.36 -21.52 -38.16
CA VAL A 186 -16.47 -21.61 -37.00
C VAL A 186 -16.45 -23.06 -36.51
N MET A 187 -15.27 -23.54 -36.13
CA MET A 187 -15.13 -24.81 -35.42
C MET A 187 -14.79 -24.54 -33.97
N VAL A 188 -15.52 -25.17 -33.05
CA VAL A 188 -15.16 -25.22 -31.62
C VAL A 188 -14.84 -26.66 -31.26
N ARG A 189 -13.74 -26.88 -30.55
CA ARG A 189 -13.27 -28.21 -30.17
C ARG A 189 -12.72 -28.19 -28.74
N LEU A 190 -13.11 -29.19 -27.96
CA LEU A 190 -12.70 -29.38 -26.57
C LEU A 190 -11.84 -30.62 -26.41
N LYS A 191 -10.83 -30.55 -25.54
CA LYS A 191 -9.94 -31.65 -25.17
C LYS A 191 -9.72 -31.74 -23.67
N THR A 192 -9.33 -32.91 -23.20
CA THR A 192 -8.72 -33.10 -21.88
C THR A 192 -7.21 -32.93 -22.01
N ASN A 193 -6.62 -31.98 -21.30
CA ASN A 193 -5.18 -31.67 -21.34
C ASN A 193 -4.35 -32.67 -20.52
N ASN A 194 -4.83 -33.07 -19.35
CA ASN A 194 -4.12 -33.98 -18.45
C ASN A 194 -4.39 -35.45 -18.77
N ALA A 195 -3.41 -36.30 -18.45
CA ALA A 195 -3.50 -37.76 -18.45
C ALA A 195 -3.70 -38.26 -17.02
N GLY A 196 -4.35 -39.40 -16.85
CA GLY A 196 -4.40 -40.11 -15.57
C GLY A 196 -5.62 -41.02 -15.45
N PRO A 197 -5.53 -42.14 -14.70
CA PRO A 197 -6.66 -43.05 -14.47
C PRO A 197 -7.50 -42.71 -13.22
N ILE A 198 -7.15 -41.66 -12.44
CA ILE A 198 -7.78 -41.35 -11.16
C ILE A 198 -8.40 -39.95 -11.22
N GLY A 199 -9.74 -39.91 -11.19
CA GLY A 199 -10.52 -38.72 -10.86
C GLY A 199 -10.83 -37.77 -12.02
N ASN A 200 -10.13 -37.81 -13.14
CA ASN A 200 -10.39 -36.92 -14.28
C ASN A 200 -11.63 -37.36 -15.12
N ASP A 201 -12.63 -37.95 -14.47
CA ASP A 201 -13.91 -38.37 -15.03
C ASP A 201 -14.94 -37.25 -14.88
N PHE A 202 -15.61 -36.90 -15.98
CA PHE A 202 -16.51 -35.75 -16.01
C PHE A 202 -17.71 -35.99 -16.92
N ALA A 203 -18.76 -35.21 -16.69
CA ALA A 203 -19.91 -35.13 -17.57
C ALA A 203 -20.04 -33.71 -18.13
N VAL A 204 -20.52 -33.60 -19.36
CA VAL A 204 -20.82 -32.32 -20.02
C VAL A 204 -22.23 -32.31 -20.59
N ASP A 205 -22.82 -31.13 -20.63
CA ASP A 205 -24.19 -30.93 -21.10
C ASP A 205 -24.44 -29.51 -21.65
N ASP A 206 -25.57 -29.31 -22.33
CA ASP A 206 -26.14 -28.00 -22.69
C ASP A 206 -25.19 -27.04 -23.40
N PHE A 207 -24.59 -27.53 -24.48
CA PHE A 207 -23.73 -26.72 -25.34
C PHE A 207 -24.56 -25.67 -26.09
N SER A 208 -24.09 -24.42 -26.09
CA SER A 208 -24.72 -23.32 -26.82
C SER A 208 -23.72 -22.38 -27.48
N ILE A 209 -24.10 -21.83 -28.63
CA ILE A 209 -23.42 -20.73 -29.31
C ILE A 209 -24.48 -19.69 -29.70
N THR A 210 -24.36 -18.48 -29.15
CA THR A 210 -25.32 -17.38 -29.36
C THR A 210 -24.59 -16.08 -29.73
N VAL A 211 -25.29 -15.12 -30.33
CA VAL A 211 -24.72 -13.79 -30.65
C VAL A 211 -24.59 -12.97 -29.38
N GLY A 212 -23.44 -12.32 -29.18
CA GLY A 212 -23.19 -11.43 -28.05
C GLY A 212 -21.82 -11.63 -27.40
N ALA A 213 -21.41 -10.65 -26.59
CA ALA A 213 -20.21 -10.71 -25.76
C ALA A 213 -20.59 -11.02 -24.30
N LEU A 214 -19.64 -11.58 -23.54
CA LEU A 214 -19.77 -11.68 -22.08
C LEU A 214 -19.80 -10.28 -21.43
N PRO A 215 -20.38 -10.11 -20.23
CA PRO A 215 -20.38 -8.82 -19.53
C PRO A 215 -18.97 -8.26 -19.32
N PHE A 216 -18.77 -6.96 -19.58
CA PHE A 216 -17.48 -6.32 -19.36
C PHE A 216 -17.23 -6.13 -17.86
N VAL A 217 -16.31 -6.92 -17.32
CA VAL A 217 -15.92 -6.93 -15.91
C VAL A 217 -14.40 -6.85 -15.79
N GLY A 218 -13.92 -6.25 -14.71
CA GLY A 218 -12.49 -6.15 -14.44
C GLY A 218 -12.17 -6.37 -12.98
N SER A 219 -10.92 -6.75 -12.73
CA SER A 219 -10.31 -6.80 -11.41
C SER A 219 -8.87 -6.30 -11.51
N TYR A 220 -8.20 -6.17 -10.37
CA TYR A 220 -6.79 -5.82 -10.34
C TYR A 220 -6.05 -6.63 -9.28
N THR A 221 -4.74 -6.74 -9.47
CA THR A 221 -3.80 -7.22 -8.46
C THR A 221 -2.71 -6.16 -8.29
N SER A 222 -2.21 -5.97 -7.07
CA SER A 222 -1.15 -5.00 -6.79
C SER A 222 -0.01 -5.65 -6.01
N LEU A 223 1.19 -5.10 -6.21
CA LEU A 223 2.38 -5.37 -5.41
C LEU A 223 2.85 -4.04 -4.81
N ASN A 224 2.99 -4.01 -3.49
CA ASN A 224 3.51 -2.85 -2.79
C ASN A 224 5.00 -2.61 -3.11
N PRO A 225 5.46 -1.35 -3.13
CA PRO A 225 6.87 -1.03 -3.16
C PRO A 225 7.59 -1.69 -1.98
N THR A 226 8.81 -2.17 -2.22
CA THR A 226 9.60 -2.80 -1.16
C THR A 226 9.98 -1.83 -0.06
N CYS A 227 10.10 -0.51 -0.33
CA CYS A 227 10.49 0.52 0.64
C CYS A 227 9.82 1.88 0.38
N PRO A 228 9.80 2.82 1.35
CA PRO A 228 9.12 4.12 1.22
C PRO A 228 9.62 5.01 0.08
N THR A 229 10.83 4.76 -0.43
CA THR A 229 11.43 5.51 -1.53
C THR A 229 11.63 4.67 -2.79
N SER A 230 11.26 3.39 -2.78
CA SER A 230 11.38 2.54 -3.98
C SER A 230 10.17 2.77 -4.88
N THR A 231 10.37 2.54 -6.18
CA THR A 231 9.31 2.60 -7.19
C THR A 231 9.12 1.23 -7.84
N ASP A 232 9.37 0.15 -7.11
CA ASP A 232 9.28 -1.22 -7.63
C ASP A 232 7.89 -1.84 -7.44
N GLY A 233 6.93 -1.08 -6.93
CA GLY A 233 5.53 -1.47 -6.86
C GLY A 233 4.90 -1.63 -8.25
N SER A 234 3.82 -2.41 -8.32
CA SER A 234 3.07 -2.63 -9.56
C SER A 234 1.56 -2.78 -9.37
N ILE A 235 0.80 -2.47 -10.41
CA ILE A 235 -0.65 -2.69 -10.52
C ILE A 235 -0.91 -3.38 -11.85
N THR A 236 -1.58 -4.54 -11.82
CA THR A 236 -2.01 -5.29 -13.01
C THR A 236 -3.52 -5.35 -13.09
N VAL A 237 -4.09 -4.92 -14.21
CA VAL A 237 -5.53 -4.94 -14.49
C VAL A 237 -5.88 -6.21 -15.27
N ASN A 238 -6.84 -6.98 -14.77
CA ASN A 238 -7.34 -8.20 -15.39
C ASN A 238 -8.77 -7.95 -15.88
N LEU A 239 -9.04 -8.16 -17.16
CA LEU A 239 -10.35 -7.90 -17.77
C LEU A 239 -10.99 -9.18 -18.33
N ALA A 240 -12.31 -9.28 -18.22
CA ALA A 240 -13.12 -10.32 -18.84
C ALA A 240 -14.41 -9.72 -19.45
N GLY A 241 -14.97 -10.41 -20.44
CA GLY A 241 -16.06 -9.94 -21.30
C GLY A 241 -15.81 -8.63 -22.07
N GLY A 242 -16.87 -7.95 -22.50
CA GLY A 242 -16.80 -6.79 -23.39
C GLY A 242 -16.39 -7.12 -24.83
N THR A 243 -16.23 -6.07 -25.64
CA THR A 243 -15.90 -6.16 -27.06
C THR A 243 -14.43 -5.77 -27.30
N LEU A 244 -13.60 -6.73 -27.68
CA LEU A 244 -12.19 -6.49 -28.02
C LEU A 244 -12.02 -5.65 -29.31
N PRO A 245 -10.92 -4.88 -29.46
CA PRO A 245 -9.80 -4.74 -28.53
C PRO A 245 -10.12 -3.80 -27.35
N TYR A 246 -9.53 -4.09 -26.18
CA TYR A 246 -9.47 -3.10 -25.10
C TYR A 246 -8.43 -2.05 -25.47
N THR A 247 -8.80 -0.77 -25.39
CA THR A 247 -7.88 0.31 -25.75
C THR A 247 -7.74 1.29 -24.59
N ALA A 248 -6.54 1.88 -24.48
CA ALA A 248 -6.21 2.94 -23.52
C ALA A 248 -6.35 2.56 -22.04
N TYR A 249 -5.53 1.61 -21.55
CA TYR A 249 -5.36 1.47 -20.10
C TYR A 249 -4.70 2.74 -19.59
N THR A 250 -5.34 3.38 -18.63
CA THR A 250 -4.85 4.60 -17.99
C THR A 250 -4.73 4.38 -16.51
N LEU A 251 -3.63 4.85 -15.94
CA LEU A 251 -3.38 4.93 -14.50
C LEU A 251 -3.18 6.40 -14.15
N THR A 252 -3.86 6.85 -13.10
CA THR A 252 -3.79 8.23 -12.56
C THR A 252 -3.66 8.20 -11.04
N GLY A 253 -3.36 9.33 -10.40
CA GLY A 253 -3.11 9.42 -8.94
C GLY A 253 -1.68 9.88 -8.67
N SER A 254 -0.94 9.16 -7.82
CA SER A 254 0.47 9.47 -7.50
C SER A 254 1.42 9.38 -8.69
N ALA A 255 1.03 8.71 -9.78
CA ALA A 255 1.68 8.76 -11.09
C ALA A 255 0.63 8.81 -12.19
N THR A 256 1.05 9.16 -13.41
CA THR A 256 0.18 9.10 -14.60
C THR A 256 0.87 8.29 -15.69
N MET A 257 0.23 7.20 -16.11
CA MET A 257 0.76 6.29 -17.14
C MET A 257 -0.36 5.79 -18.05
N SER A 258 0.02 5.39 -19.25
CA SER A 258 -0.88 4.69 -20.17
C SER A 258 -0.15 3.58 -20.90
N ASN A 259 -0.81 2.44 -21.10
CA ASN A 259 -0.26 1.32 -21.85
C ASN A 259 -1.37 0.52 -22.57
N ASN A 260 -0.97 -0.54 -23.26
CA ASN A 260 -1.88 -1.47 -23.94
C ASN A 260 -1.93 -2.85 -23.27
N SER A 261 -1.15 -3.08 -22.19
CA SER A 261 -1.01 -4.37 -21.52
C SER A 261 -1.84 -4.51 -20.25
N GLY A 262 -2.26 -3.39 -19.64
CA GLY A 262 -2.88 -3.38 -18.32
C GLY A 262 -1.90 -3.59 -17.16
N ILE A 263 -0.58 -3.63 -17.42
CA ILE A 263 0.46 -3.85 -16.41
C ILE A 263 1.23 -2.55 -16.18
N PHE A 264 1.11 -1.99 -14.99
CA PHE A 264 1.79 -0.77 -14.56
C PHE A 264 2.88 -1.12 -13.55
N ASN A 265 4.14 -0.93 -13.92
CA ASN A 265 5.31 -1.10 -13.04
C ASN A 265 5.92 0.28 -12.73
N GLY A 266 6.91 0.35 -11.86
CA GLY A 266 7.57 1.63 -11.59
C GLY A 266 6.82 2.50 -10.59
N LEU A 267 5.98 1.91 -9.72
CA LEU A 267 5.10 2.64 -8.82
C LEU A 267 5.71 2.72 -7.41
N GLY A 268 5.73 3.93 -6.84
CA GLY A 268 6.08 4.17 -5.44
C GLY A 268 4.87 4.07 -4.51
N GLU A 269 5.07 4.44 -3.25
CA GLU A 269 3.95 4.54 -2.31
C GLU A 269 2.94 5.61 -2.77
N GLY A 270 1.65 5.34 -2.59
CA GLY A 270 0.63 6.29 -3.02
C GLY A 270 -0.71 5.67 -3.37
N THR A 271 -1.62 6.52 -3.84
CA THR A 271 -2.97 6.12 -4.25
C THR A 271 -3.12 6.27 -5.76
N TYR A 272 -3.64 5.22 -6.40
CA TYR A 272 -3.77 5.10 -7.84
C TYR A 272 -5.21 4.77 -8.24
N ASN A 273 -5.58 5.19 -9.44
CA ASN A 273 -6.84 4.84 -10.09
C ASN A 273 -6.52 4.28 -11.48
N VAL A 274 -7.19 3.20 -11.88
CA VAL A 274 -7.05 2.60 -13.21
C VAL A 274 -8.37 2.68 -13.97
N SER A 275 -8.31 2.96 -15.27
CA SER A 275 -9.48 2.90 -16.15
C SER A 275 -9.12 2.35 -17.53
N VAL A 276 -10.07 1.63 -18.14
CA VAL A 276 -9.93 1.01 -19.46
C VAL A 276 -11.31 0.86 -20.11
N SER A 277 -11.36 1.02 -21.43
CA SER A 277 -12.60 0.86 -22.21
C SER A 277 -12.48 -0.28 -23.22
N ASP A 278 -13.59 -0.99 -23.44
CA ASP A 278 -13.74 -1.89 -24.57
C ASP A 278 -14.04 -1.09 -25.86
N SER A 279 -14.01 -1.76 -27.02
CA SER A 279 -14.27 -1.12 -28.32
C SER A 279 -15.74 -0.73 -28.55
N ALA A 280 -16.66 -1.24 -27.72
CA ALA A 280 -18.07 -0.87 -27.73
C ALA A 280 -18.38 0.34 -26.81
N GLY A 281 -17.38 0.84 -26.09
CA GLY A 281 -17.47 2.01 -25.22
C GLY A 281 -17.85 1.71 -23.76
N HIS A 282 -17.90 0.44 -23.35
CA HIS A 282 -18.06 0.08 -21.94
C HIS A 282 -16.76 0.32 -21.19
N THR A 283 -16.85 0.80 -19.95
CA THR A 283 -15.68 1.18 -19.15
C THR A 283 -15.58 0.36 -17.87
N PHE A 284 -14.35 -0.04 -17.53
CA PHE A 284 -13.97 -0.57 -16.24
C PHE A 284 -13.12 0.49 -15.55
N THR A 285 -13.50 0.88 -14.34
CA THR A 285 -12.77 1.87 -13.53
C THR A 285 -12.63 1.34 -12.11
N GLN A 286 -11.41 1.41 -11.58
CA GLN A 286 -11.13 1.15 -10.17
C GLN A 286 -10.43 2.38 -9.58
N THR A 287 -10.97 2.90 -8.49
CA THR A 287 -10.41 4.04 -7.77
C THR A 287 -9.86 3.62 -6.41
N GLY A 288 -8.89 4.39 -5.90
CA GLY A 288 -8.41 4.24 -4.52
C GLY A 288 -7.49 3.03 -4.28
N ILE A 289 -6.74 2.59 -5.29
CA ILE A 289 -5.75 1.51 -5.12
C ILE A 289 -4.58 2.08 -4.33
N VAL A 290 -4.41 1.66 -3.08
CA VAL A 290 -3.31 2.11 -2.21
C VAL A 290 -2.13 1.15 -2.33
N LEU A 291 -0.95 1.69 -2.65
CA LEU A 291 0.32 1.02 -2.49
C LEU A 291 1.03 1.60 -1.26
N GLU A 292 1.34 0.75 -0.28
CA GLU A 292 1.97 1.15 0.99
C GLU A 292 3.35 0.52 1.15
N ALA A 293 4.33 1.32 1.61
CA ALA A 293 5.64 0.81 2.00
C ALA A 293 5.67 0.28 3.45
N PRO A 294 6.66 -0.55 3.84
CA PRO A 294 6.74 -1.10 5.20
C PRO A 294 7.05 -0.04 6.29
N ASN A 295 6.68 -0.35 7.55
CA ASN A 295 6.77 0.55 8.73
C ASN A 295 8.16 1.17 8.96
N ASN A 296 8.23 2.50 8.96
CA ASN A 296 9.44 3.31 9.20
C ASN A 296 9.92 3.29 10.67
N LEU A 297 11.16 3.76 10.96
CA LEU A 297 11.71 3.86 12.31
C LEU A 297 11.10 5.02 13.12
N VAL A 298 10.75 4.71 14.36
CA VAL A 298 10.29 5.65 15.40
C VAL A 298 11.32 5.66 16.53
N LEU A 299 11.86 6.84 16.88
CA LEU A 299 12.81 7.03 17.98
C LEU A 299 12.18 7.79 19.16
N SER A 300 12.78 7.63 20.34
CA SER A 300 12.56 8.50 21.49
C SER A 300 12.82 9.98 21.16
N ALA A 301 12.09 10.88 21.82
CA ALA A 301 12.28 12.32 21.68
C ALA A 301 13.68 12.78 22.16
N PRO A 302 14.18 13.93 21.69
CA PRO A 302 15.41 14.56 22.21
C PRO A 302 15.34 14.82 23.72
N VAL A 303 16.48 14.70 24.43
CA VAL A 303 16.58 14.87 25.89
C VAL A 303 17.76 15.78 26.26
N THR A 304 17.65 16.55 27.35
CA THR A 304 18.75 17.30 27.96
C THR A 304 19.17 16.64 29.28
N ALA A 305 20.48 16.45 29.50
CA ALA A 305 21.04 15.77 30.68
C ALA A 305 22.30 16.48 31.23
N CYS A 306 22.67 16.25 32.50
CA CYS A 306 23.98 16.72 33.00
C CYS A 306 25.10 15.84 32.40
N PRO A 307 26.37 16.30 32.38
CA PRO A 307 27.49 15.50 31.89
C PRO A 307 27.59 14.15 32.61
N GLY A 308 27.48 13.04 31.87
CA GLY A 308 27.62 11.68 32.39
C GLY A 308 26.35 11.05 32.99
N ASP A 309 25.21 11.75 32.99
CA ASP A 309 23.94 11.18 33.42
C ASP A 309 23.45 10.10 32.45
N THR A 310 22.87 9.01 32.98
CA THR A 310 22.31 7.93 32.17
C THR A 310 20.95 8.33 31.57
N THR A 311 20.84 8.29 30.25
CA THR A 311 19.67 8.67 29.45
C THR A 311 19.19 7.48 28.62
N PRO A 312 17.94 7.01 28.78
CA PRO A 312 17.40 5.94 27.95
C PRO A 312 16.98 6.45 26.56
N LEU A 313 17.36 5.74 25.50
CA LEU A 313 16.89 5.92 24.13
C LEU A 313 16.15 4.66 23.68
N THR A 314 15.07 4.81 22.92
CA THR A 314 14.28 3.68 22.39
C THR A 314 14.04 3.83 20.89
N VAL A 315 14.05 2.73 20.17
CA VAL A 315 13.67 2.65 18.75
C VAL A 315 12.65 1.53 18.52
N SER A 316 11.70 1.76 17.62
CA SER A 316 10.74 0.76 17.13
C SER A 316 10.50 0.91 15.62
N GLY A 317 9.97 -0.12 14.97
CA GLY A 317 9.78 -0.14 13.50
C GLY A 317 11.05 -0.60 12.76
N GLY A 318 11.06 -0.43 11.44
CA GLY A 318 12.11 -0.95 10.55
C GLY A 318 12.00 -2.47 10.31
N THR A 319 12.89 -3.00 9.47
CA THR A 319 13.00 -4.44 9.18
C THR A 319 14.40 -4.93 9.59
N GLY A 320 14.51 -5.96 10.44
CA GLY A 320 15.80 -6.50 10.87
C GLY A 320 16.43 -5.83 12.09
N ALA A 321 17.72 -6.12 12.34
CA ALA A 321 18.42 -5.67 13.54
C ALA A 321 18.70 -4.16 13.54
N TYR A 322 18.76 -3.56 14.72
CA TYR A 322 19.19 -2.17 14.88
C TYR A 322 20.71 -2.07 14.82
N THR A 323 21.24 -0.89 14.50
CA THR A 323 22.66 -0.55 14.68
C THR A 323 22.77 0.91 15.09
N TRP A 324 23.22 1.16 16.32
CA TRP A 324 23.40 2.49 16.89
C TRP A 324 24.84 2.99 16.71
N THR A 325 24.99 4.25 16.33
CA THR A 325 26.26 5.00 16.26
C THR A 325 26.10 6.36 16.96
N ALA A 326 27.21 6.95 17.43
CA ALA A 326 27.21 8.23 18.14
C ALA A 326 28.26 9.18 17.57
N SER A 327 27.92 10.47 17.49
CA SER A 327 28.83 11.55 17.10
C SER A 327 28.67 12.75 18.06
N PRO A 328 29.70 13.10 18.85
CA PRO A 328 30.98 12.38 19.04
C PRO A 328 30.79 10.96 19.61
N ALA A 329 31.81 10.11 19.50
CA ALA A 329 31.74 8.73 19.97
C ALA A 329 31.42 8.65 21.48
N ASP A 330 30.46 7.80 21.85
CA ASP A 330 30.04 7.57 23.23
C ASP A 330 30.24 6.08 23.59
N ILE A 331 31.09 5.82 24.58
CA ILE A 331 31.48 4.46 25.00
C ILE A 331 30.38 3.73 25.77
N SER A 332 29.31 4.42 26.17
CA SER A 332 28.19 3.83 26.91
C SER A 332 27.28 2.95 26.04
N ILE A 333 27.42 2.98 24.71
CA ILE A 333 26.77 2.03 23.80
C ILE A 333 27.46 0.67 23.93
N THR A 334 26.93 -0.20 24.79
CA THR A 334 27.51 -1.55 25.02
C THR A 334 26.94 -2.63 24.10
N ASN A 335 25.74 -2.41 23.55
CA ASN A 335 25.12 -3.29 22.56
C ASN A 335 24.46 -2.44 21.47
N PRO A 336 25.15 -2.14 20.36
CA PRO A 336 24.62 -1.28 19.32
C PRO A 336 23.41 -1.87 18.59
N ASN A 337 23.02 -3.12 18.85
CA ASN A 337 21.93 -3.77 18.13
C ASN A 337 20.60 -3.87 18.91
N SER A 338 20.58 -3.28 20.11
CA SER A 338 19.41 -3.27 20.98
C SER A 338 18.37 -2.23 20.56
N ALA A 339 17.08 -2.55 20.76
CA ALA A 339 15.96 -1.61 20.61
C ALA A 339 15.99 -0.49 21.66
N THR A 340 16.75 -0.68 22.73
CA THR A 340 16.93 0.30 23.81
C THR A 340 18.40 0.52 24.12
N GLN A 341 18.81 1.77 24.31
CA GLN A 341 20.16 2.16 24.74
C GLN A 341 20.09 2.96 26.04
N ASN A 342 21.05 2.78 26.93
CA ASN A 342 21.24 3.63 28.11
C ASN A 342 22.55 4.39 27.92
N VAL A 343 22.46 5.59 27.38
CA VAL A 343 23.64 6.39 26.99
C VAL A 343 24.02 7.38 28.08
N SER A 344 25.29 7.76 28.18
CA SER A 344 25.77 8.70 29.21
C SER A 344 26.82 9.68 28.66
N PRO A 345 26.42 10.58 27.74
CA PRO A 345 27.36 11.47 27.08
C PRO A 345 27.90 12.56 28.03
N SER A 346 29.17 12.92 27.86
CA SER A 346 29.81 14.03 28.60
C SER A 346 29.78 15.38 27.85
N VAL A 347 29.40 15.34 26.57
CA VAL A 347 29.21 16.50 25.68
C VAL A 347 27.97 16.24 24.84
N THR A 348 27.36 17.27 24.24
CA THR A 348 26.20 17.08 23.36
C THR A 348 26.54 16.09 22.23
N THR A 349 25.76 15.01 22.15
CA THR A 349 26.02 13.87 21.25
C THR A 349 24.77 13.52 20.46
N THR A 350 24.94 13.29 19.15
CA THR A 350 23.88 12.80 18.26
C THR A 350 24.03 11.31 18.06
N TYR A 351 22.97 10.57 18.39
CA TYR A 351 22.86 9.13 18.19
C TYR A 351 22.08 8.84 16.91
N THR A 352 22.62 7.99 16.05
CA THR A 352 21.99 7.57 14.80
C THR A 352 21.75 6.07 14.86
N VAL A 353 20.51 5.65 14.62
CA VAL A 353 20.14 4.24 14.53
C VAL A 353 19.76 3.91 13.09
N THR A 354 20.30 2.80 12.61
CA THR A 354 19.88 2.17 11.37
C THR A 354 19.14 0.87 11.67
N SER A 355 18.20 0.51 10.82
CA SER A 355 17.53 -0.79 10.78
C SER A 355 17.40 -1.19 9.32
N GLY A 356 17.44 -2.47 9.01
CA GLY A 356 17.35 -2.96 7.65
C GLY A 356 18.01 -4.32 7.52
N THR A 357 17.48 -5.18 6.67
CA THR A 357 18.25 -6.32 6.16
C THR A 357 19.18 -5.83 5.07
N ALA A 358 20.43 -5.59 5.42
CA ALA A 358 21.51 -5.80 4.48
C ALA A 358 21.56 -7.30 4.18
N SER A 359 20.86 -7.75 3.14
CA SER A 359 21.21 -9.02 2.53
C SER A 359 22.63 -8.86 2.03
N ALA A 360 23.62 -9.53 2.66
CA ALA A 360 24.90 -9.73 2.00
C ALA A 360 24.57 -10.56 0.75
N PRO A 361 24.49 -9.96 -0.44
CA PRO A 361 23.93 -10.66 -1.57
C PRO A 361 24.94 -11.75 -1.89
N VAL A 362 24.50 -13.00 -2.03
CA VAL A 362 25.38 -14.08 -2.50
C VAL A 362 26.07 -13.55 -3.76
N ASN A 363 27.41 -13.58 -3.80
CA ASN A 363 28.09 -13.20 -5.03
C ASN A 363 27.62 -14.18 -6.11
N LEU A 364 26.94 -13.66 -7.12
CA LEU A 364 26.38 -14.45 -8.20
C LEU A 364 27.44 -14.78 -9.27
N ILE A 365 28.62 -14.15 -9.19
CA ILE A 365 29.79 -14.51 -9.99
C ILE A 365 30.49 -15.71 -9.35
N GLN A 366 30.65 -16.78 -10.14
CA GLN A 366 31.44 -17.95 -9.75
C GLN A 366 32.93 -17.68 -9.95
N ASN A 367 33.79 -18.27 -9.10
CA ASN A 367 35.24 -18.11 -9.15
C ASN A 367 35.70 -16.63 -9.11
N SER A 368 35.07 -15.83 -8.26
CA SER A 368 35.29 -14.37 -8.20
C SER A 368 36.71 -13.95 -7.80
N ASP A 369 37.38 -14.79 -7.03
CA ASP A 369 38.73 -14.59 -6.46
C ASP A 369 39.79 -15.43 -7.19
N PHE A 370 39.43 -16.03 -8.33
CA PHE A 370 40.29 -16.90 -9.13
C PHE A 370 40.92 -18.10 -8.38
N SER A 371 40.40 -18.48 -7.21
CA SER A 371 40.91 -19.59 -6.41
C SER A 371 40.73 -20.96 -7.09
N LEU A 372 39.78 -21.08 -8.01
CA LEU A 372 39.55 -22.28 -8.83
C LEU A 372 40.39 -22.32 -10.11
N GLY A 373 41.31 -21.36 -10.31
CA GLY A 373 42.12 -21.26 -11.52
C GLY A 373 41.27 -20.91 -12.75
N ASN A 374 41.51 -21.57 -13.89
CA ASN A 374 40.85 -21.27 -15.17
C ASN A 374 39.45 -21.86 -15.31
N ALA A 375 38.56 -21.58 -14.37
CA ALA A 375 37.19 -22.06 -14.36
C ALA A 375 36.17 -20.89 -14.30
N ALA A 376 34.97 -21.12 -14.85
CA ALA A 376 33.79 -20.25 -14.75
C ALA A 376 33.85 -18.88 -15.48
N TYR A 377 34.90 -18.62 -16.25
CA TYR A 377 35.01 -17.43 -17.12
C TYR A 377 35.53 -17.77 -18.51
N ILE A 378 35.42 -16.81 -19.43
CA ILE A 378 35.96 -16.82 -20.79
C ILE A 378 36.93 -15.64 -20.90
N THR A 379 38.07 -15.86 -21.56
CA THR A 379 39.04 -14.82 -21.92
C THR A 379 39.58 -15.11 -23.32
N GLU A 380 39.92 -14.06 -24.05
CA GLU A 380 40.55 -14.14 -25.37
C GLU A 380 42.09 -14.05 -25.30
N TYR A 381 42.65 -13.84 -24.11
CA TYR A 381 44.09 -13.87 -23.89
C TYR A 381 44.61 -15.31 -23.93
N LEU A 382 45.84 -15.49 -24.44
CA LEU A 382 46.48 -16.81 -24.47
C LEU A 382 47.01 -17.18 -23.08
N GLN A 383 46.59 -18.32 -22.52
CA GLN A 383 47.17 -18.76 -21.26
C GLN A 383 48.64 -19.17 -21.45
N VAL A 384 49.56 -18.61 -20.67
CA VAL A 384 50.99 -18.98 -20.65
C VAL A 384 51.36 -19.47 -19.26
N ALA A 385 51.99 -20.65 -19.18
CA ALA A 385 52.38 -21.26 -17.92
C ALA A 385 53.34 -20.38 -17.09
N ASP A 386 53.38 -20.60 -15.77
CA ASP A 386 54.32 -19.96 -14.86
C ASP A 386 55.68 -20.67 -14.86
N PRO A 387 56.81 -20.01 -15.20
CA PRO A 387 56.94 -18.60 -15.59
C PRO A 387 56.73 -18.34 -17.10
N ASN A 388 56.43 -17.09 -17.46
CA ASN A 388 56.45 -16.49 -18.80
C ASN A 388 57.80 -15.78 -19.03
N PRO A 389 58.90 -16.50 -19.34
CA PRO A 389 60.23 -15.92 -19.45
C PRO A 389 60.41 -15.03 -20.69
N PHE A 390 59.45 -15.02 -21.62
CA PHE A 390 59.57 -14.34 -22.91
C PHE A 390 58.64 -13.14 -23.06
N GLY A 391 57.79 -12.81 -22.06
CA GLY A 391 56.85 -11.69 -22.14
C GLY A 391 55.92 -11.81 -23.34
N ILE A 392 55.29 -12.98 -23.50
CA ILE A 392 54.36 -13.22 -24.61
C ILE A 392 53.18 -12.25 -24.47
N GLN A 393 53.08 -11.30 -25.39
CA GLN A 393 51.99 -10.32 -25.44
C GLN A 393 50.63 -10.98 -25.65
N THR A 394 49.55 -10.30 -25.21
CA THR A 394 48.18 -10.83 -25.25
C THR A 394 48.09 -12.19 -24.55
N SER A 395 48.75 -12.32 -23.41
CA SER A 395 48.73 -13.53 -22.59
C SER A 395 48.23 -13.28 -21.17
N TYR A 396 47.81 -14.34 -20.49
CA TYR A 396 47.41 -14.27 -19.10
C TYR A 396 47.86 -15.49 -18.31
N ASN A 397 47.86 -15.37 -16.99
CA ASN A 397 47.92 -16.50 -16.06
C ASN A 397 47.27 -16.16 -14.71
N ILE A 398 46.95 -17.19 -13.93
CA ILE A 398 46.45 -17.05 -12.56
C ILE A 398 47.61 -17.29 -11.59
N VAL A 399 48.04 -16.25 -10.89
CA VAL A 399 49.20 -16.32 -9.97
C VAL A 399 48.95 -15.48 -8.72
N THR A 400 49.69 -15.78 -7.65
CA THR A 400 49.65 -14.99 -6.41
C THR A 400 50.61 -13.78 -6.43
N ASN A 401 51.52 -13.74 -7.41
CA ASN A 401 52.49 -12.66 -7.57
C ASN A 401 52.85 -12.49 -9.08
N PRO A 402 52.58 -11.32 -9.71
CA PRO A 402 52.83 -11.10 -11.13
C PRO A 402 54.32 -11.20 -11.48
N ASN A 403 55.20 -10.78 -10.56
CA ASN A 403 56.65 -10.84 -10.75
C ASN A 403 57.19 -12.27 -10.86
N ALA A 404 56.53 -13.23 -10.20
CA ALA A 404 56.90 -14.64 -10.31
C ALA A 404 56.59 -15.18 -11.71
N TRP A 405 55.46 -14.75 -12.28
CA TRP A 405 55.06 -15.11 -13.65
C TRP A 405 55.95 -14.44 -14.69
N PHE A 406 56.17 -13.13 -14.59
CA PHE A 406 57.08 -12.40 -15.48
C PHE A 406 57.88 -11.40 -14.67
N THR A 407 59.21 -11.56 -14.67
CA THR A 407 60.11 -10.80 -13.79
C THR A 407 60.14 -9.29 -14.03
N ALA A 408 59.60 -8.82 -15.16
CA ALA A 408 59.46 -7.40 -15.45
C ALA A 408 58.25 -6.76 -14.75
N PHE A 409 57.27 -7.55 -14.29
CA PHE A 409 56.12 -7.05 -13.54
C PHE A 409 56.48 -6.76 -12.10
N SER A 410 55.73 -5.83 -11.50
CA SER A 410 55.87 -5.49 -10.10
C SER A 410 55.39 -6.64 -9.21
N ALA A 411 56.04 -6.80 -8.05
CA ALA A 411 55.65 -7.82 -7.08
C ALA A 411 54.42 -7.34 -6.29
N CYS A 412 53.23 -7.76 -6.74
CA CYS A 412 51.95 -7.42 -6.14
C CYS A 412 51.34 -8.65 -5.45
N GLY A 413 50.59 -8.45 -4.36
CA GLY A 413 49.67 -9.46 -3.83
C GLY A 413 48.25 -9.26 -4.36
N ASP A 414 47.37 -10.25 -4.17
CA ASP A 414 45.93 -10.13 -4.42
C ASP A 414 45.28 -9.01 -3.58
N ASN A 415 44.06 -8.62 -3.94
CA ASN A 415 43.36 -7.50 -3.30
C ASN A 415 42.88 -7.84 -1.88
N THR A 416 42.46 -9.09 -1.63
CA THR A 416 41.89 -9.48 -0.35
C THR A 416 42.93 -9.77 0.74
N THR A 417 43.91 -10.66 0.48
CA THR A 417 44.82 -11.16 1.54
C THR A 417 46.30 -10.78 1.37
N GLY A 418 46.69 -10.30 0.20
CA GLY A 418 48.09 -10.18 -0.25
C GLY A 418 48.76 -11.51 -0.63
N SER A 419 48.07 -12.66 -0.57
CA SER A 419 48.59 -14.01 -0.84
C SER A 419 47.67 -14.92 -1.68
N GLY A 420 46.48 -14.45 -2.05
CA GLY A 420 45.51 -15.17 -2.88
C GLY A 420 45.85 -15.14 -4.37
N ASN A 421 45.04 -15.80 -5.20
CA ASN A 421 45.22 -15.81 -6.65
C ASN A 421 44.61 -14.56 -7.28
N MET A 422 45.21 -14.08 -8.38
CA MET A 422 44.63 -13.05 -9.23
C MET A 422 44.89 -13.37 -10.69
N MET A 423 44.07 -12.82 -11.58
CA MET A 423 44.25 -12.97 -13.03
C MET A 423 45.15 -11.86 -13.56
N VAL A 424 46.35 -12.19 -13.99
CA VAL A 424 47.37 -11.25 -14.47
C VAL A 424 47.47 -11.32 -15.99
N PHE A 425 47.56 -10.18 -16.64
CA PHE A 425 47.60 -10.02 -18.09
C PHE A 425 48.90 -9.33 -18.54
N ASP A 426 49.54 -9.91 -19.55
CA ASP A 426 50.51 -9.22 -20.43
C ASP A 426 49.70 -8.65 -21.59
N GLY A 427 49.62 -7.31 -21.64
CA GLY A 427 48.58 -6.55 -22.33
C GLY A 427 48.37 -6.89 -23.82
N ALA A 428 47.22 -6.49 -24.38
CA ALA A 428 46.94 -6.72 -25.79
C ALA A 428 47.60 -5.63 -26.65
N THR A 429 48.16 -5.99 -27.81
CA THR A 429 48.83 -5.04 -28.73
C THR A 429 48.10 -4.86 -30.05
N ASN A 430 46.96 -5.54 -30.23
CA ASN A 430 46.19 -5.49 -31.47
C ASN A 430 45.28 -4.25 -31.50
N SER A 431 45.57 -3.33 -32.42
CA SER A 431 44.83 -2.08 -32.61
C SER A 431 43.36 -2.23 -33.04
N ASP A 432 42.95 -3.40 -33.53
CA ASP A 432 41.57 -3.67 -34.00
C ASP A 432 40.69 -4.36 -32.94
N ALA A 433 41.22 -4.75 -31.78
CA ALA A 433 40.60 -5.78 -30.97
C ALA A 433 39.96 -5.28 -29.67
N ASN A 434 38.64 -5.45 -29.60
CA ASN A 434 37.89 -5.51 -28.35
C ASN A 434 38.21 -6.84 -27.62
N VAL A 435 39.47 -7.06 -27.23
CA VAL A 435 39.91 -8.33 -26.62
C VAL A 435 39.21 -8.51 -25.27
N ILE A 436 38.50 -9.62 -25.11
CA ILE A 436 37.82 -9.95 -23.86
C ILE A 436 38.88 -10.35 -22.82
N ALA A 437 39.14 -9.46 -21.87
CA ALA A 437 39.98 -9.76 -20.72
C ALA A 437 39.28 -10.77 -19.81
N TRP A 438 37.99 -10.55 -19.54
CA TRP A 438 37.17 -11.45 -18.72
C TRP A 438 35.69 -11.38 -19.11
N SER A 439 35.02 -12.52 -19.14
CA SER A 439 33.56 -12.62 -19.22
C SER A 439 33.08 -13.84 -18.43
N ASN A 440 31.89 -13.76 -17.84
CA ASN A 440 31.28 -14.92 -17.20
C ASN A 440 30.96 -16.01 -18.24
N GLN A 441 31.32 -17.27 -17.94
CA GLN A 441 31.13 -18.36 -18.89
C GLN A 441 29.65 -18.74 -19.10
N THR A 442 28.82 -18.58 -18.06
CA THR A 442 27.38 -18.84 -18.11
C THR A 442 26.61 -17.61 -17.65
N PRO A 443 25.53 -17.20 -18.34
CA PRO A 443 24.69 -16.09 -17.91
C PRO A 443 24.22 -16.27 -16.47
N VAL A 444 24.34 -15.21 -15.67
CA VAL A 444 23.93 -15.20 -14.27
C VAL A 444 22.42 -15.02 -14.20
N ALA A 445 21.71 -15.87 -13.46
CA ALA A 445 20.27 -15.70 -13.25
C ALA A 445 20.00 -14.45 -12.40
N VAL A 446 19.02 -13.64 -12.82
CA VAL A 446 18.58 -12.43 -12.10
C VAL A 446 17.07 -12.37 -12.01
N THR A 447 16.58 -11.75 -10.95
CA THR A 447 15.17 -11.43 -10.76
C THR A 447 14.82 -10.20 -11.62
N PRO A 448 13.74 -10.21 -12.40
CA PRO A 448 13.29 -9.04 -13.14
C PRO A 448 12.96 -7.84 -12.25
N ASN A 449 13.27 -6.64 -12.73
CA ASN A 449 13.11 -5.33 -12.09
C ASN A 449 13.86 -5.17 -10.77
N THR A 450 14.94 -5.91 -10.59
CA THR A 450 15.78 -5.89 -9.39
C THR A 450 17.07 -5.12 -9.68
N ASP A 451 17.47 -4.26 -8.75
CA ASP A 451 18.75 -3.56 -8.80
C ASP A 451 19.88 -4.48 -8.36
N TYR A 452 21.01 -4.40 -9.05
CA TYR A 452 22.23 -5.13 -8.75
C TYR A 452 23.44 -4.19 -8.78
N THR A 453 24.49 -4.56 -8.07
CA THR A 453 25.80 -3.92 -8.14
C THR A 453 26.82 -4.92 -8.68
N PHE A 454 27.50 -4.54 -9.76
CA PHE A 454 28.65 -5.26 -10.33
C PHE A 454 29.95 -4.54 -9.93
N THR A 455 30.90 -5.27 -9.36
CA THR A 455 32.22 -4.74 -9.00
C THR A 455 33.36 -5.63 -9.48
N TYR A 456 34.54 -5.04 -9.67
CA TYR A 456 35.81 -5.76 -9.82
C TYR A 456 36.96 -4.90 -9.31
N HIS A 457 38.06 -5.52 -8.93
CA HIS A 457 39.30 -4.83 -8.56
C HIS A 457 40.30 -4.92 -9.70
N VAL A 458 41.01 -3.81 -9.96
CA VAL A 458 42.07 -3.73 -10.96
C VAL A 458 43.30 -3.04 -10.39
N ALA A 459 44.47 -3.58 -10.70
CA ALA A 459 45.77 -2.94 -10.45
C ALA A 459 46.63 -3.01 -11.72
N SER A 460 47.43 -1.98 -11.98
CA SER A 460 48.49 -2.12 -12.98
C SER A 460 49.64 -2.95 -12.40
N VAL A 461 50.25 -3.82 -13.20
CA VAL A 461 51.46 -4.57 -12.80
C VAL A 461 52.74 -3.97 -13.41
N SER A 462 52.56 -3.09 -14.39
CA SER A 462 53.58 -2.20 -14.98
C SER A 462 53.14 -0.74 -14.86
N ALA A 463 54.09 0.20 -14.77
CA ALA A 463 53.78 1.63 -14.58
C ALA A 463 53.45 2.34 -15.90
N ASP A 464 53.90 1.78 -17.02
CA ASP A 464 53.74 2.37 -18.34
C ASP A 464 52.33 2.10 -18.88
N SER A 465 51.76 3.10 -19.58
CA SER A 465 50.48 3.01 -20.30
C SER A 465 49.37 2.18 -19.62
N PRO A 466 48.82 2.56 -18.46
CA PRO A 466 47.87 1.72 -17.71
C PRO A 466 46.67 1.22 -18.53
N ALA A 467 46.20 0.01 -18.25
CA ALA A 467 45.05 -0.59 -18.92
C ALA A 467 43.79 0.31 -18.82
N ARG A 468 42.92 0.26 -19.83
CA ARG A 468 41.66 1.03 -19.87
C ARG A 468 40.47 0.12 -20.06
N LEU A 469 39.83 -0.27 -18.97
CA LEU A 469 38.83 -1.32 -18.95
C LEU A 469 37.41 -0.77 -19.18
N GLU A 470 36.71 -1.27 -20.19
CA GLU A 470 35.30 -0.99 -20.45
C GLU A 470 34.44 -2.21 -20.09
N VAL A 471 33.34 -1.97 -19.38
CA VAL A 471 32.40 -3.02 -18.96
C VAL A 471 31.13 -2.97 -19.81
N PHE A 472 30.69 -4.14 -20.25
CA PHE A 472 29.40 -4.36 -20.90
C PHE A 472 28.55 -5.30 -20.07
N ILE A 473 27.27 -4.96 -19.89
CA ILE A 473 26.26 -5.84 -19.29
C ILE A 473 25.16 -6.07 -20.32
N ASN A 474 24.90 -7.33 -20.67
CA ASN A 474 23.98 -7.73 -21.74
C ASN A 474 24.25 -7.00 -23.08
N GLY A 475 25.53 -6.78 -23.39
CA GLY A 475 25.97 -6.10 -24.61
C GLY A 475 25.85 -4.57 -24.59
N VAL A 476 25.39 -3.98 -23.49
CA VAL A 476 25.28 -2.53 -23.31
C VAL A 476 26.47 -2.01 -22.50
N SER A 477 27.19 -1.02 -23.02
CA SER A 477 28.30 -0.36 -22.31
C SER A 477 27.79 0.36 -21.05
N GLN A 478 28.50 0.19 -19.93
CA GLN A 478 28.14 0.79 -18.64
C GLN A 478 28.79 2.16 -18.41
N GLY A 479 29.56 2.67 -19.36
CA GLY A 479 30.18 3.99 -19.25
C GLY A 479 31.48 4.12 -20.05
N VAL A 480 32.21 5.20 -19.78
CA VAL A 480 33.54 5.40 -20.38
C VAL A 480 34.55 4.40 -19.77
N PRO A 481 35.54 3.91 -20.55
CA PRO A 481 36.53 2.97 -20.02
C PRO A 481 37.33 3.55 -18.84
N VAL A 482 37.48 2.76 -17.78
CA VAL A 482 38.18 3.14 -16.54
C VAL A 482 39.67 2.82 -16.67
N THR A 483 40.51 3.83 -16.43
CA THR A 483 41.97 3.65 -16.44
C THR A 483 42.44 3.04 -15.12
N ALA A 484 43.21 1.95 -15.19
CA ALA A 484 43.84 1.32 -14.03
C ALA A 484 44.81 2.29 -13.32
N PRO A 485 45.09 2.12 -12.02
CA PRO A 485 46.01 2.99 -11.30
C PRO A 485 47.39 3.04 -11.94
N GLY A 486 47.93 4.24 -12.19
CA GLY A 486 49.25 4.39 -12.84
C GLY A 486 50.45 4.01 -11.95
N THR A 487 50.22 3.78 -10.65
CA THR A 487 51.22 3.22 -9.74
C THR A 487 50.99 1.72 -9.64
N PRO A 488 51.99 0.87 -9.97
CA PRO A 488 51.82 -0.57 -9.88
C PRO A 488 51.46 -1.05 -8.48
N CYS A 489 50.73 -2.16 -8.40
CA CYS A 489 50.29 -2.80 -7.15
C CYS A 489 49.38 -1.93 -6.25
N VAL A 490 48.77 -0.87 -6.79
CA VAL A 490 47.65 -0.18 -6.14
C VAL A 490 46.36 -0.72 -6.73
N TRP A 491 45.55 -1.37 -5.90
CA TRP A 491 44.23 -1.86 -6.27
C TRP A 491 43.19 -0.73 -6.26
N ASN A 492 42.34 -0.72 -7.27
CA ASN A 492 41.18 0.16 -7.35
C ASN A 492 39.92 -0.67 -7.61
N GLU A 493 38.90 -0.48 -6.78
CA GLU A 493 37.58 -1.06 -7.01
C GLU A 493 36.82 -0.22 -8.03
N VAL A 494 36.24 -0.89 -9.02
CA VAL A 494 35.34 -0.28 -10.00
C VAL A 494 33.95 -0.86 -9.79
N SER A 495 32.93 0.00 -9.74
CA SER A 495 31.56 -0.36 -9.40
C SER A 495 30.53 0.21 -10.37
N TYR A 496 29.53 -0.61 -10.73
CA TYR A 496 28.42 -0.25 -11.60
C TYR A 496 27.09 -0.72 -10.98
N ASN A 497 26.11 0.17 -10.94
CA ASN A 497 24.73 -0.19 -10.60
C ASN A 497 23.96 -0.54 -11.87
N TRP A 498 23.25 -1.66 -11.85
CA TRP A 498 22.51 -2.19 -12.99
C TRP A 498 21.14 -2.71 -12.57
N ASN A 499 20.08 -2.15 -13.17
CA ASN A 499 18.72 -2.66 -13.01
C ASN A 499 18.45 -3.74 -14.06
N SER A 500 17.90 -4.88 -13.65
CA SER A 500 17.63 -5.99 -14.57
C SER A 500 16.50 -5.69 -15.57
N GLY A 501 15.62 -4.73 -15.30
CA GLY A 501 14.44 -4.45 -16.11
C GLY A 501 13.63 -5.73 -16.32
N SER A 502 13.22 -6.04 -17.55
CA SER A 502 12.55 -7.31 -17.84
C SER A 502 13.49 -8.52 -18.02
N ASN A 503 14.81 -8.36 -17.87
CA ASN A 503 15.75 -9.45 -18.09
C ASN A 503 15.72 -10.46 -16.95
N THR A 504 15.87 -11.75 -17.28
CA THR A 504 15.99 -12.86 -16.33
C THR A 504 17.42 -13.40 -16.21
N THR A 505 18.34 -12.89 -17.03
CA THR A 505 19.77 -13.24 -17.00
C THR A 505 20.67 -12.02 -17.25
N ALA A 506 21.89 -12.04 -16.72
CA ALA A 506 22.94 -11.04 -16.95
C ALA A 506 24.24 -11.69 -17.48
N THR A 507 24.82 -11.08 -18.51
CA THR A 507 26.14 -11.43 -19.08
C THR A 507 27.07 -10.22 -19.00
N PHE A 508 28.28 -10.43 -18.51
CA PHE A 508 29.29 -9.42 -18.22
C PHE A 508 30.50 -9.61 -19.13
N VAL A 509 31.05 -8.53 -19.67
CA VAL A 509 32.26 -8.54 -20.48
C VAL A 509 33.14 -7.36 -20.05
N ILE A 510 34.40 -7.63 -19.73
CA ILE A 510 35.45 -6.63 -19.47
C ILE A 510 36.42 -6.67 -20.65
N ILE A 511 36.62 -5.52 -21.29
CA ILE A 511 37.53 -5.36 -22.44
C ILE A 511 38.58 -4.32 -22.08
N ASP A 512 39.86 -4.63 -22.32
CA ASP A 512 40.91 -3.60 -22.30
C ASP A 512 40.90 -2.82 -23.63
N LYS A 513 40.81 -1.50 -23.52
CA LYS A 513 40.78 -0.54 -24.62
C LYS A 513 42.13 0.12 -24.83
N ASN A 514 43.11 -0.14 -23.98
CA ASN A 514 44.47 0.30 -24.20
C ASN A 514 45.24 -0.80 -24.93
N VAL A 515 45.88 -0.46 -26.04
CA VAL A 515 46.57 -1.40 -26.94
C VAL A 515 48.03 -1.02 -27.16
N ALA A 516 48.60 -0.23 -26.24
CA ALA A 516 49.97 0.23 -26.36
C ALA A 516 50.95 -0.96 -26.24
N ASP A 517 51.91 -1.06 -27.16
CA ASP A 517 52.95 -2.11 -27.17
C ASP A 517 53.85 -2.15 -25.91
N TYR A 518 53.83 -1.08 -25.11
CA TYR A 518 54.55 -0.98 -23.84
C TYR A 518 53.61 -0.49 -22.76
N GLY A 519 53.44 -1.30 -21.72
CA GLY A 519 52.52 -1.00 -20.63
C GLY A 519 51.28 -1.87 -20.71
N ASN A 520 50.10 -1.31 -20.40
CA ASN A 520 48.77 -1.95 -20.41
C ASN A 520 48.66 -3.33 -19.74
N ASP A 521 49.63 -3.66 -18.89
CA ASP A 521 49.67 -4.87 -18.08
C ASP A 521 48.93 -4.63 -16.76
N PHE A 522 47.98 -5.51 -16.46
CA PHE A 522 47.12 -5.36 -15.29
C PHE A 522 46.82 -6.71 -14.63
N ALA A 523 46.29 -6.63 -13.42
CA ALA A 523 45.70 -7.73 -12.70
C ALA A 523 44.23 -7.42 -12.40
N LEU A 524 43.38 -8.46 -12.49
CA LEU A 524 42.00 -8.44 -12.03
C LEU A 524 41.83 -9.35 -10.81
N ASP A 525 40.97 -8.92 -9.90
CA ASP A 525 40.61 -9.68 -8.71
C ASP A 525 39.20 -9.32 -8.20
N ASP A 526 38.66 -10.17 -7.32
CA ASP A 526 37.42 -9.95 -6.56
C ASP A 526 36.24 -9.44 -7.39
N ILE A 527 35.90 -10.16 -8.47
CA ILE A 527 34.78 -9.81 -9.35
C ILE A 527 33.46 -10.20 -8.67
N THR A 528 32.62 -9.22 -8.36
CA THR A 528 31.34 -9.48 -7.69
C THR A 528 30.13 -8.98 -8.44
N PHE A 529 29.02 -9.72 -8.35
CA PHE A 529 27.71 -9.29 -8.82
C PHE A 529 26.68 -9.69 -7.78
N ARG A 530 25.97 -8.69 -7.26
CA ARG A 530 25.24 -8.81 -6.01
C ARG A 530 23.95 -8.00 -6.13
N GLU A 531 22.84 -8.54 -5.66
CA GLU A 531 21.57 -7.79 -5.56
C GLU A 531 21.77 -6.55 -4.68
N ALA A 532 21.36 -5.37 -5.14
CA ALA A 532 21.54 -4.14 -4.37
C ALA A 532 20.55 -4.12 -3.20
N ILE A 533 21.06 -4.10 -1.96
CA ILE A 533 20.24 -3.89 -0.77
C ILE A 533 19.57 -2.53 -0.86
N THR A 534 18.24 -2.46 -0.77
CA THR A 534 17.60 -1.24 -0.28
C THR A 534 16.43 -1.60 0.62
N CYS A 535 16.61 -1.40 1.93
CA CYS A 535 15.57 -1.06 2.90
C CYS A 535 16.30 -0.72 4.21
N VAL A 536 17.21 0.26 4.14
CA VAL A 536 17.93 0.78 5.31
C VAL A 536 17.16 1.99 5.83
N TYR A 537 16.45 1.78 6.93
CA TYR A 537 15.83 2.84 7.70
C TYR A 537 16.92 3.54 8.52
N GLN A 538 16.96 4.88 8.52
CA GLN A 538 17.89 5.66 9.33
C GLN A 538 17.16 6.82 10.02
N LYS A 539 17.42 6.99 11.32
CA LYS A 539 16.95 8.14 12.10
C LYS A 539 17.99 8.54 13.14
N SER A 540 17.93 9.78 13.58
CA SER A 540 18.82 10.30 14.62
C SER A 540 18.07 11.05 15.72
N VAL A 541 18.67 11.06 16.91
CA VAL A 541 18.22 11.80 18.10
C VAL A 541 19.44 12.44 18.77
N THR A 542 19.30 13.67 19.26
CA THR A 542 20.37 14.39 19.96
C THR A 542 20.09 14.39 21.47
N VAL A 543 21.11 14.03 22.26
CA VAL A 543 21.13 14.27 23.70
C VAL A 543 22.00 15.51 23.95
N THR A 544 21.36 16.58 24.43
CA THR A 544 22.05 17.84 24.73
C THR A 544 22.63 17.79 26.15
N VAL A 545 23.93 18.04 26.29
CA VAL A 545 24.58 18.10 27.60
C VAL A 545 24.64 19.55 28.05
N ALA A 546 24.01 19.86 29.18
CA ALA A 546 24.02 21.20 29.75
C ALA A 546 25.42 21.56 30.28
N PRO A 547 25.94 22.77 30.00
CA PRO A 547 27.22 23.21 30.57
C PRO A 547 27.11 23.35 32.09
N GLY A 548 28.09 22.79 32.82
CA GLY A 548 28.12 22.87 34.28
C GLY A 548 28.26 24.32 34.77
N VAL A 549 27.48 24.70 35.78
CA VAL A 549 27.45 26.07 36.32
C VAL A 549 28.29 26.15 37.61
N THR A 550 29.19 27.13 37.72
CA THR A 550 29.94 27.38 38.97
C THR A 550 29.15 28.34 39.88
N PRO A 551 28.86 28.00 41.14
CA PRO A 551 28.16 28.89 42.08
C PRO A 551 28.96 30.16 42.38
N THR A 552 28.32 31.33 42.34
CA THR A 552 28.94 32.64 42.65
C THR A 552 28.38 33.25 43.93
N PHE A 553 29.23 33.93 44.72
CA PHE A 553 28.83 34.59 45.98
C PHE A 553 29.42 35.99 46.09
N ASN A 554 28.73 36.88 46.81
CA ASN A 554 29.26 38.21 47.12
C ASN A 554 30.39 38.10 48.16
N ALA A 555 31.42 38.95 48.04
CA ALA A 555 32.49 39.04 49.02
C ALA A 555 31.99 39.59 50.38
N VAL A 556 32.60 39.15 51.49
CA VAL A 556 32.31 39.62 52.86
C VAL A 556 33.43 40.57 53.32
N ALA A 557 33.06 41.73 53.86
CA ALA A 557 34.03 42.75 54.30
C ALA A 557 34.82 42.32 55.56
N PRO A 558 36.09 42.78 55.74
CA PRO A 558 36.86 42.52 56.95
C PRO A 558 36.22 43.11 58.22
N ILE A 559 36.22 42.37 59.34
CA ILE A 559 35.69 42.79 60.65
C ILE A 559 36.84 43.05 61.63
N CYS A 560 36.67 43.73 62.77
CA CYS A 560 37.67 43.71 63.86
C CYS A 560 37.51 42.45 64.74
N ALA A 561 38.55 42.04 65.46
CA ALA A 561 38.60 40.77 66.15
C ALA A 561 37.70 40.84 67.37
N GLY A 562 36.77 39.90 67.41
CA GLY A 562 35.68 39.90 68.38
C GLY A 562 34.44 40.67 67.92
N GLU A 563 34.40 41.24 66.71
CA GLU A 563 33.16 41.77 66.14
C GLU A 563 32.26 40.65 65.60
N THR A 564 30.95 40.86 65.59
CA THR A 564 29.94 39.86 65.17
C THR A 564 29.94 39.60 63.66
N LEU A 565 29.92 38.33 63.26
CA LEU A 565 29.89 37.88 61.84
C LEU A 565 28.53 37.26 61.47
N ALA A 566 27.96 37.63 60.32
CA ALA A 566 26.65 37.15 59.83
C ALA A 566 26.71 35.78 59.14
N THR A 567 25.58 35.06 59.07
CA THR A 567 25.47 33.74 58.43
C THR A 567 25.66 33.78 56.92
N LEU A 568 26.37 32.80 56.35
CA LEU A 568 26.56 32.69 54.89
C LEU A 568 25.28 32.21 54.16
N PRO A 569 25.00 32.70 52.93
CA PRO A 569 23.80 32.35 52.17
C PRO A 569 23.85 30.92 51.62
N THR A 570 22.77 30.14 51.75
CA THR A 570 22.64 28.75 51.25
C THR A 570 22.23 28.65 49.78
N THR A 571 22.09 29.80 49.10
CA THR A 571 21.78 29.89 47.67
C THR A 571 22.75 30.90 47.05
N SER A 572 23.41 30.52 45.97
CA SER A 572 24.35 31.37 45.24
C SER A 572 23.65 32.49 44.48
N THR A 573 24.41 33.49 44.02
CA THR A 573 23.87 34.61 43.21
C THR A 573 23.38 34.19 41.83
N ASN A 574 23.71 32.97 41.39
CA ASN A 574 23.17 32.30 40.20
C ASN A 574 22.21 31.15 40.54
N ALA A 575 21.51 31.23 41.68
CA ALA A 575 20.39 30.37 42.07
C ALA A 575 20.69 28.87 42.32
N ILE A 576 21.96 28.50 42.58
CA ILE A 576 22.35 27.13 42.98
C ILE A 576 22.22 27.02 44.51
N THR A 577 21.49 26.01 45.02
CA THR A 577 21.34 25.76 46.46
C THR A 577 22.37 24.75 46.98
N GLY A 578 22.76 24.86 48.25
CA GLY A 578 23.79 24.00 48.84
C GLY A 578 24.17 24.38 50.27
N THR A 579 25.26 23.80 50.77
CA THR A 579 25.72 23.94 52.17
C THR A 579 27.18 24.39 52.29
N TRP A 580 27.52 25.08 53.40
CA TRP A 580 28.86 25.59 53.69
C TRP A 580 29.57 24.80 54.79
N SER A 581 30.90 24.67 54.69
CA SER A 581 31.79 24.08 55.71
C SER A 581 33.15 24.78 55.71
N PRO A 582 33.84 25.02 56.86
CA PRO A 582 33.47 24.72 58.25
C PRO A 582 32.49 25.75 58.87
N ALA A 583 32.19 25.65 60.17
CA ALA A 583 31.36 26.63 60.91
C ALA A 583 32.05 28.01 61.04
N LEU A 584 31.27 29.07 61.24
CA LEU A 584 31.75 30.47 61.23
C LEU A 584 32.69 30.83 62.39
N ASP A 585 33.80 31.53 62.10
CA ASP A 585 34.77 32.10 63.05
C ASP A 585 34.97 33.61 62.79
N ASN A 586 34.81 34.43 63.84
CA ASN A 586 34.93 35.89 63.83
C ASN A 586 36.15 36.43 64.59
N THR A 587 37.08 35.54 64.95
CA THR A 587 38.31 35.87 65.68
C THR A 587 39.54 35.71 64.79
N THR A 588 39.46 34.88 63.74
CA THR A 588 40.54 34.65 62.79
C THR A 588 40.02 34.60 61.35
N THR A 589 40.89 34.98 60.41
CA THR A 589 40.60 34.92 58.97
C THR A 589 40.42 33.45 58.51
N THR A 590 39.27 33.09 57.93
CA THR A 590 38.88 31.69 57.62
C THR A 590 38.34 31.53 56.17
N THR A 591 38.61 30.40 55.51
CA THR A 591 38.09 30.01 54.18
C THR A 591 37.02 28.92 54.28
N TYR A 592 35.89 29.11 53.61
CA TYR A 592 34.69 28.27 53.59
C TYR A 592 34.46 27.64 52.21
N THR A 593 33.95 26.40 52.15
CA THR A 593 33.63 25.65 50.92
C THR A 593 32.13 25.41 50.81
N PHE A 594 31.54 25.75 49.66
CA PHE A 594 30.14 25.55 49.29
C PHE A 594 29.96 24.28 48.43
N THR A 595 29.06 23.39 48.84
CA THR A 595 28.70 22.15 48.13
C THR A 595 27.25 22.20 47.64
N PRO A 596 27.00 22.18 46.31
CA PRO A 596 25.64 22.18 45.75
C PRO A 596 24.80 20.94 46.11
N ASP A 597 23.47 21.10 46.11
CA ASP A 597 22.53 19.99 46.23
C ASP A 597 22.48 19.12 44.96
N ALA A 598 22.11 17.83 45.11
CA ALA A 598 22.06 16.88 43.99
C ALA A 598 21.06 17.32 42.89
N GLY A 599 21.44 17.14 41.61
CA GLY A 599 20.59 17.41 40.45
C GLY A 599 20.67 18.84 39.87
N GLN A 600 21.58 19.69 40.35
CA GLN A 600 21.70 21.09 39.90
C GLN A 600 22.78 21.36 38.84
N CYS A 601 23.38 20.31 38.25
CA CYS A 601 24.50 20.37 37.29
C CYS A 601 25.58 21.45 37.65
N ALA A 602 26.02 21.51 38.93
CA ALA A 602 26.90 22.58 39.42
C ALA A 602 28.17 22.07 40.16
N ALA A 603 29.27 22.82 40.06
CA ALA A 603 30.55 22.52 40.73
C ALA A 603 30.66 23.15 42.14
N THR A 604 31.62 22.72 42.98
CA THR A 604 31.86 23.33 44.31
C THR A 604 32.54 24.71 44.21
N ALA A 605 32.30 25.61 45.18
CA ALA A 605 32.90 26.96 45.23
C ALA A 605 33.47 27.30 46.62
N THR A 606 34.32 28.34 46.76
CA THR A 606 34.94 28.74 48.05
C THR A 606 34.84 30.26 48.33
N LEU A 607 34.92 30.68 49.60
CA LEU A 607 34.85 32.08 50.07
C LEU A 607 35.71 32.31 51.33
N THR A 608 36.50 33.39 51.41
CA THR A 608 37.36 33.73 52.57
C THR A 608 36.89 35.01 53.28
N ILE A 609 36.88 35.04 54.62
CA ILE A 609 36.47 36.20 55.47
C ILE A 609 37.65 36.65 56.36
N THR A 610 37.94 37.96 56.47
CA THR A 610 39.13 38.56 57.16
C THR A 610 38.81 39.29 58.49
N VAL A 611 39.70 39.26 59.49
CA VAL A 611 39.51 39.84 60.86
C VAL A 611 40.69 40.77 61.33
N ASN A 612 40.45 42.00 61.85
CA ASN A 612 41.34 43.18 62.12
C ASN A 612 41.38 43.62 63.62
N GLN A 613 42.13 44.61 64.15
CA GLN A 613 42.15 45.01 65.61
C GLN A 613 42.20 46.58 65.82
N PRO A 614 41.71 47.23 66.93
CA PRO A 614 41.29 48.68 66.95
C PRO A 614 42.13 49.72 67.78
N THR A 615 41.99 51.09 67.81
CA THR A 615 41.32 52.22 67.04
C THR A 615 41.55 53.66 67.66
N THR A 616 42.31 54.60 67.04
CA THR A 616 42.28 56.12 67.19
C THR A 616 43.43 56.75 66.36
N VAL A 617 43.30 57.87 65.65
CA VAL A 617 44.31 58.28 64.62
C VAL A 617 44.83 59.73 64.81
N PRO A 618 46.15 59.97 64.88
CA PRO A 618 46.76 61.31 64.80
C PRO A 618 46.40 62.08 63.51
N THR A 619 46.42 63.41 63.53
CA THR A 619 45.96 64.27 62.40
C THR A 619 47.01 65.34 62.07
N PHE A 620 47.19 65.68 60.78
CA PHE A 620 48.20 66.64 60.31
C PHE A 620 47.64 67.49 59.16
N ALA A 621 48.15 68.71 58.98
CA ALA A 621 47.85 69.55 57.83
C ALA A 621 48.35 68.92 56.50
N ALA A 622 47.51 68.95 55.47
CA ALA A 622 47.79 68.32 54.17
C ALA A 622 48.86 69.07 53.35
N VAL A 623 49.69 68.32 52.61
CA VAL A 623 50.64 68.83 51.60
C VAL A 623 50.00 68.72 50.21
N ALA A 624 50.17 69.75 49.35
CA ALA A 624 49.56 69.76 48.01
C ALA A 624 50.15 68.68 47.07
N PRO A 625 49.35 68.04 46.19
CA PRO A 625 49.83 66.97 45.30
C PRO A 625 50.86 67.43 44.25
N ILE A 626 51.78 66.54 43.88
CA ILE A 626 52.83 66.71 42.84
C ILE A 626 52.69 65.61 41.77
N CYS A 627 53.19 65.72 40.52
CA CYS A 627 53.19 64.55 39.59
C CYS A 627 54.48 63.72 39.78
N ALA A 628 54.44 62.42 39.43
CA ALA A 628 55.58 61.52 39.61
C ALA A 628 56.87 62.03 38.96
N GLY A 629 57.84 62.48 39.79
CA GLY A 629 59.13 63.04 39.35
C GLY A 629 59.45 64.47 39.81
N ASP A 630 58.50 65.21 40.39
CA ASP A 630 58.65 66.61 40.84
C ASP A 630 59.43 66.74 42.18
N THR A 631 59.72 67.93 42.75
CA THR A 631 60.58 68.12 43.99
C THR A 631 59.79 68.40 45.29
N LEU A 632 60.25 67.95 46.51
CA LEU A 632 59.47 67.93 47.78
C LEU A 632 60.22 68.35 49.09
N ALA A 633 59.54 68.96 50.08
CA ALA A 633 60.07 69.47 51.38
C ALA A 633 59.72 68.60 52.64
N ALA A 634 60.31 68.87 53.83
CA ALA A 634 60.24 68.00 55.04
C ALA A 634 59.03 68.17 56.00
N LEU A 635 58.67 67.10 56.77
CA LEU A 635 57.41 66.95 57.54
C LEU A 635 57.49 67.21 59.08
N PRO A 636 56.39 67.57 59.80
CA PRO A 636 56.35 67.98 61.22
C PRO A 636 56.14 66.83 62.23
N THR A 637 56.78 66.82 63.42
CA THR A 637 56.82 65.65 64.36
C THR A 637 55.79 65.62 65.50
N THR A 638 54.72 66.43 65.47
CA THR A 638 53.62 66.37 66.46
C THR A 638 52.30 66.62 65.75
N SER A 639 51.28 65.79 66.00
CA SER A 639 49.97 65.89 65.31
C SER A 639 49.10 67.02 65.86
N ASP A 640 48.20 67.52 65.02
CA ASP A 640 47.22 68.59 65.31
C ASP A 640 46.26 68.20 66.46
N ASN A 641 46.07 66.90 66.70
CA ASN A 641 45.21 66.36 67.77
C ASN A 641 46.00 66.05 69.05
N GLY A 642 47.26 66.46 69.13
CA GLY A 642 48.10 66.32 70.32
C GLY A 642 48.78 64.97 70.51
N ILE A 643 48.69 64.04 69.55
CA ILE A 643 49.42 62.76 69.57
C ILE A 643 50.86 62.97 69.04
N THR A 644 51.88 62.61 69.81
CA THR A 644 53.31 62.74 69.47
C THR A 644 53.89 61.44 68.88
N GLY A 645 54.91 61.54 68.02
CA GLY A 645 55.40 60.42 67.21
C GLY A 645 56.52 60.79 66.21
N THR A 646 56.91 59.85 65.35
CA THR A 646 57.96 60.01 64.33
C THR A 646 57.47 59.54 62.94
N TRP A 647 58.06 60.08 61.87
CA TRP A 647 57.72 59.72 60.48
C TRP A 647 58.76 58.79 59.84
N ALA A 648 58.29 57.81 59.07
CA ALA A 648 59.09 56.99 58.17
C ALA A 648 58.24 56.63 56.93
N PRO A 649 58.83 56.34 55.74
CA PRO A 649 60.27 56.37 55.38
C PRO A 649 60.80 57.80 55.09
N ALA A 650 62.06 57.94 54.63
CA ALA A 650 62.59 59.23 54.15
C ALA A 650 61.79 59.76 52.93
N LEU A 651 61.84 61.07 52.66
CA LEU A 651 61.03 61.71 51.61
C LEU A 651 61.28 61.10 50.22
N ASN A 652 60.20 60.92 49.44
CA ASN A 652 60.17 60.26 48.13
C ASN A 652 59.18 61.00 47.24
N ASN A 653 59.65 61.44 46.07
CA ASN A 653 58.96 62.35 45.16
C ASN A 653 58.58 61.70 43.81
N THR A 654 58.79 60.38 43.67
CA THR A 654 58.48 59.64 42.44
C THR A 654 57.32 58.66 42.58
N ALA A 655 56.79 58.48 43.79
CA ALA A 655 55.63 57.63 44.07
C ALA A 655 54.82 58.24 45.22
N THR A 656 53.49 58.09 45.19
CA THR A 656 52.63 58.57 46.29
C THR A 656 53.07 57.85 47.54
N THR A 657 53.79 58.57 48.40
CA THR A 657 54.45 57.95 49.54
C THR A 657 53.66 58.33 50.78
N THR A 658 53.11 57.29 51.39
CA THR A 658 52.39 57.39 52.64
C THR A 658 53.41 57.36 53.77
N TYR A 659 53.70 58.54 54.32
CA TYR A 659 54.53 58.63 55.51
C TYR A 659 53.70 58.14 56.68
N THR A 660 54.28 57.29 57.51
CA THR A 660 53.60 56.76 58.70
C THR A 660 54.12 57.47 59.93
N PHE A 661 53.23 58.21 60.57
CA PHE A 661 53.42 58.76 61.90
C PHE A 661 53.01 57.73 62.92
N THR A 662 54.00 57.23 63.67
CA THR A 662 53.76 56.21 64.68
C THR A 662 53.48 56.86 66.05
N PRO A 663 52.27 56.74 66.62
CA PRO A 663 51.94 57.20 67.97
C PRO A 663 52.83 56.55 69.02
N ALA A 664 53.21 57.30 70.04
CA ALA A 664 53.77 56.71 71.25
C ALA A 664 52.76 55.73 71.91
N ALA A 665 53.25 54.64 72.52
CA ALA A 665 52.45 53.52 73.01
C ALA A 665 51.36 53.90 74.04
N GLY A 666 50.24 53.15 74.06
CA GLY A 666 49.18 53.21 75.09
C GLY A 666 47.91 53.98 74.71
N GLN A 667 47.80 54.48 73.48
CA GLN A 667 46.69 55.35 73.08
C GLN A 667 45.51 54.62 72.42
N CYS A 668 45.53 53.27 72.38
CA CYS A 668 44.62 52.44 71.56
C CYS A 668 44.45 53.05 70.15
N ALA A 669 45.53 53.66 69.65
CA ALA A 669 45.56 54.52 68.50
C ALA A 669 46.33 53.84 67.37
N ALA A 670 45.70 53.78 66.20
CA ALA A 670 46.36 53.37 64.99
C ALA A 670 47.40 54.42 64.59
N THR A 671 48.45 53.94 63.92
CA THR A 671 49.40 54.82 63.23
C THR A 671 48.65 55.80 62.34
N ALA A 672 48.99 57.09 62.41
CA ALA A 672 48.48 58.03 61.43
C ALA A 672 49.37 58.00 60.22
N THR A 673 48.80 58.29 59.07
CA THR A 673 49.57 58.47 57.87
C THR A 673 49.29 59.83 57.28
N LEU A 674 50.34 60.45 56.73
CA LEU A 674 50.23 61.62 55.88
C LEU A 674 50.74 61.18 54.53
N THR A 675 49.82 61.03 53.60
CA THR A 675 50.15 60.71 52.24
C THR A 675 50.47 62.01 51.51
N ILE A 676 51.72 62.15 51.08
CA ILE A 676 52.03 63.17 50.07
C ILE A 676 51.69 62.54 48.74
N THR A 677 50.61 63.01 48.14
CA THR A 677 50.10 62.50 46.87
C THR A 677 51.04 62.91 45.76
N VAL A 678 51.74 61.94 45.21
CA VAL A 678 52.40 62.03 43.92
C VAL A 678 51.40 61.47 42.91
N ASN A 679 50.65 62.35 42.25
CA ASN A 679 49.60 61.98 41.30
C ASN A 679 50.19 61.04 40.25
N ASP A 680 49.74 59.78 40.33
CA ASP A 680 49.92 58.83 39.26
C ASP A 680 49.11 59.31 38.04
N PRO A 681 49.56 59.00 36.81
CA PRO A 681 48.84 59.39 35.63
C PRO A 681 47.38 58.89 35.68
N VAL A 682 46.42 59.82 35.74
CA VAL A 682 44.98 59.55 35.83
C VAL A 682 44.57 58.65 34.66
N MET A 683 44.02 57.48 34.97
CA MET A 683 43.44 56.60 33.95
C MET A 683 42.08 57.18 33.53
N PRO A 684 41.90 57.57 32.26
CA PRO A 684 40.65 58.13 31.78
C PRO A 684 39.50 57.13 31.96
N THR A 685 38.34 57.57 32.43
CA THR A 685 37.12 56.76 32.50
C THR A 685 36.07 57.26 31.51
N PHE A 686 35.25 56.33 31.03
CA PHE A 686 34.16 56.60 30.10
C PHE A 686 32.91 55.90 30.61
N ALA A 687 31.73 56.43 30.27
CA ALA A 687 30.50 55.70 30.47
C ALA A 687 30.56 54.38 29.67
N THR A 688 30.28 53.26 30.33
CA THR A 688 30.26 51.95 29.68
C THR A 688 29.18 51.93 28.60
N VAL A 689 29.56 51.50 27.39
CA VAL A 689 28.58 51.24 26.32
C VAL A 689 27.92 49.90 26.63
N ALA A 690 26.58 49.88 26.68
CA ALA A 690 25.82 48.64 26.88
C ALA A 690 26.08 47.66 25.72
N PRO A 691 26.02 46.34 25.95
CA PRO A 691 26.10 45.35 24.87
C PRO A 691 25.08 45.65 23.77
N ILE A 692 25.49 45.48 22.52
CA ILE A 692 24.64 45.66 21.33
C ILE A 692 24.44 44.32 20.62
N CYS A 693 23.39 44.19 19.80
CA CYS A 693 23.23 43.02 18.93
C CYS A 693 24.01 43.17 17.64
N ALA A 694 24.49 42.04 17.09
CA ALA A 694 25.23 42.03 15.84
C ALA A 694 24.46 42.76 14.72
N GLY A 695 25.04 43.83 14.19
CA GLY A 695 24.47 44.66 13.13
C GLY A 695 23.70 45.90 13.59
N GLU A 696 23.50 46.11 14.90
CA GLU A 696 22.88 47.34 15.42
C GLU A 696 23.79 48.57 15.23
N THR A 697 23.20 49.77 15.21
CA THR A 697 23.95 51.01 14.98
C THR A 697 24.72 51.41 16.24
N LEU A 698 26.06 51.47 16.15
CA LEU A 698 26.92 51.88 17.26
C LEU A 698 27.29 53.38 17.15
N ALA A 699 26.98 54.16 18.18
CA ALA A 699 27.31 55.59 18.23
C ALA A 699 28.82 55.85 18.40
N ALA A 700 29.28 57.04 17.99
CA ALA A 700 30.68 57.45 18.12
C ALA A 700 31.12 57.51 19.59
N LEU A 701 32.33 57.02 19.89
CA LEU A 701 32.89 57.07 21.24
C LEU A 701 33.33 58.49 21.64
N PRO A 702 33.14 58.90 22.92
CA PRO A 702 33.55 60.22 23.38
C PRO A 702 35.07 60.42 23.29
N THR A 703 35.53 61.59 22.81
CA THR A 703 36.97 61.93 22.71
C THR A 703 37.52 62.65 23.95
N THR A 704 36.67 62.86 24.95
CA THR A 704 37.02 63.44 26.25
C THR A 704 36.46 62.53 27.34
N SER A 705 37.30 62.15 28.31
CA SER A 705 36.90 61.29 29.42
C SER A 705 36.00 62.01 30.43
N ASN A 706 35.39 61.27 31.35
CA ASN A 706 34.58 61.85 32.43
C ASN A 706 35.39 62.81 33.33
N GLU A 707 36.71 62.64 33.39
CA GLU A 707 37.67 63.48 34.12
C GLU A 707 38.19 64.67 33.30
N GLY A 708 37.67 64.87 32.08
CA GLY A 708 38.07 65.98 31.20
C GLY A 708 39.38 65.73 30.42
N ILE A 709 39.91 64.51 30.41
CA ILE A 709 41.15 64.15 29.70
C ILE A 709 40.82 63.96 28.21
N THR A 710 41.50 64.68 27.33
CA THR A 710 41.26 64.61 25.87
C THR A 710 42.18 63.60 25.19
N GLY A 711 41.69 62.91 24.16
CA GLY A 711 42.44 61.85 23.48
C GLY A 711 41.72 61.21 22.28
N THR A 712 42.25 60.09 21.77
CA THR A 712 41.71 59.37 20.60
C THR A 712 41.55 57.87 20.86
N TRP A 713 40.61 57.23 20.16
CA TRP A 713 40.33 55.78 20.22
C TRP A 713 40.87 55.03 18.99
N SER A 714 41.32 53.78 19.18
CA SER A 714 41.72 52.85 18.12
C SER A 714 41.41 51.40 18.54
N PRO A 715 40.98 50.48 17.65
CA PRO A 715 40.73 50.62 16.20
C PRO A 715 39.39 51.33 15.88
N ALA A 716 39.01 51.43 14.60
CA ALA A 716 37.71 51.97 14.17
C ALA A 716 36.53 51.12 14.69
N LEU A 717 35.34 51.72 14.80
CA LEU A 717 34.15 51.07 15.37
C LEU A 717 33.70 49.83 14.58
N ASN A 718 33.27 48.79 15.31
CA ASN A 718 32.86 47.50 14.78
C ASN A 718 31.59 47.05 15.52
N ASN A 719 30.50 46.89 14.80
CA ASN A 719 29.19 46.49 15.32
C ASN A 719 28.79 45.05 14.97
N THR A 720 29.71 44.25 14.41
CA THR A 720 29.46 42.85 14.07
C THR A 720 30.27 41.87 14.92
N ALA A 721 31.28 42.35 15.66
CA ALA A 721 32.07 41.53 16.57
C ALA A 721 32.48 42.31 17.83
N THR A 722 32.51 41.61 18.97
CA THR A 722 33.03 42.14 20.23
C THR A 722 34.45 42.64 20.04
N THR A 723 34.68 43.94 20.31
CA THR A 723 35.94 44.63 19.99
C THR A 723 36.43 45.42 21.20
N THR A 724 37.73 45.33 21.46
CA THR A 724 38.42 46.12 22.50
C THR A 724 39.08 47.35 21.87
N TYR A 725 38.71 48.53 22.36
CA TYR A 725 39.21 49.84 21.94
C TYR A 725 40.20 50.39 22.97
N THR A 726 41.26 51.03 22.51
CA THR A 726 42.27 51.70 23.36
C THR A 726 42.17 53.22 23.18
N PHE A 727 42.00 53.94 24.28
CA PHE A 727 42.05 55.40 24.35
C PHE A 727 43.44 55.89 24.77
N THR A 728 44.01 56.81 23.99
CA THR A 728 45.33 57.41 24.23
C THR A 728 45.18 58.90 24.55
N ALA A 729 45.67 59.34 25.73
CA ALA A 729 45.54 60.71 26.21
C ALA A 729 46.52 61.69 25.54
N ALA A 730 46.13 62.96 25.44
CA ALA A 730 46.97 64.05 24.90
C ALA A 730 48.11 64.45 25.87
N ALA A 731 49.24 64.90 25.33
CA ALA A 731 50.45 65.22 26.10
C ALA A 731 50.22 66.32 27.18
N GLY A 732 50.82 66.15 28.37
CA GLY A 732 50.82 67.14 29.45
C GLY A 732 49.67 67.05 30.45
N GLN A 733 48.77 66.07 30.33
CA GLN A 733 47.59 65.92 31.19
C GLN A 733 47.75 64.96 32.38
N CYS A 734 48.98 64.51 32.69
CA CYS A 734 49.31 63.54 33.76
C CYS A 734 48.29 62.38 33.77
N ALA A 735 48.17 61.65 32.63
CA ALA A 735 47.14 60.64 32.35
C ALA A 735 47.70 59.39 31.64
N SER A 736 47.11 58.22 31.87
CA SER A 736 47.51 56.92 31.30
C SER A 736 46.57 56.46 30.17
N ASN A 737 46.93 55.46 29.36
CA ASN A 737 46.03 54.89 28.36
C ASN A 737 44.97 54.00 29.04
N THR A 738 43.74 53.99 28.52
CA THR A 738 42.66 53.11 29.00
C THR A 738 42.10 52.25 27.87
N ILE A 739 41.43 51.15 28.20
CA ILE A 739 40.76 50.28 27.22
C ILE A 739 39.27 50.15 27.54
N MET A 740 38.45 49.93 26.52
CA MET A 740 37.03 49.66 26.63
C MET A 740 36.65 48.54 25.66
N THR A 741 36.01 47.49 26.17
CA THR A 741 35.46 46.42 25.33
C THR A 741 33.97 46.65 25.13
N ILE A 742 33.53 46.69 23.87
CA ILE A 742 32.11 46.71 23.52
C ILE A 742 31.72 45.30 23.10
N THR A 743 30.81 44.68 23.85
CA THR A 743 30.30 43.34 23.57
C THR A 743 29.22 43.38 22.48
N VAL A 744 29.39 42.57 21.44
CA VAL A 744 28.40 42.34 20.39
C VAL A 744 27.82 40.95 20.57
N ASN A 745 26.53 40.88 20.92
CA ASN A 745 25.81 39.63 21.14
C ASN A 745 25.32 39.06 19.79
N ALA A 746 25.48 37.75 19.61
CA ALA A 746 24.84 37.04 18.50
C ALA A 746 23.34 36.89 18.76
N PRO A 747 22.48 36.95 17.72
CA PRO A 747 21.05 36.72 17.90
C PRO A 747 20.77 35.32 18.46
N VAL A 748 19.90 35.24 19.47
CA VAL A 748 19.47 33.97 20.08
C VAL A 748 18.29 33.42 19.26
N ALA A 749 18.29 32.11 18.98
CA ALA A 749 17.18 31.48 18.29
C ALA A 749 15.96 31.39 19.22
N SER A 750 14.79 31.86 18.75
CA SER A 750 13.54 31.74 19.50
C SER A 750 13.05 30.28 19.47
N THR A 751 12.67 29.71 20.61
CA THR A 751 12.09 28.36 20.66
C THR A 751 10.65 28.36 21.19
N PHE A 752 9.87 27.38 20.74
CA PHE A 752 8.47 27.19 21.09
C PHE A 752 8.21 25.71 21.36
N ALA A 753 7.29 25.41 22.27
CA ALA A 753 6.81 24.05 22.47
C ALA A 753 6.16 23.54 21.17
N SER A 754 6.37 22.26 20.85
CA SER A 754 5.70 21.63 19.72
C SER A 754 4.19 21.62 19.95
N VAL A 755 3.43 21.90 18.89
CA VAL A 755 1.97 21.78 18.89
C VAL A 755 1.62 20.38 18.38
N ALA A 756 0.78 19.65 19.13
CA ALA A 756 0.33 18.34 18.71
C ALA A 756 -0.44 18.42 17.37
N PRO A 757 -0.39 17.38 16.53
CA PRO A 757 -1.19 17.33 15.31
C PRO A 757 -2.68 17.49 15.62
N ILE A 758 -3.40 18.22 14.76
CA ILE A 758 -4.85 18.40 14.85
C ILE A 758 -5.54 17.71 13.66
N CYS A 759 -6.83 17.42 13.79
CA CYS A 759 -7.62 17.01 12.63
C CYS A 759 -8.10 18.23 11.83
N SER A 760 -8.24 18.07 10.51
CA SER A 760 -8.73 19.11 9.60
C SER A 760 -10.08 19.65 10.07
N GLY A 761 -10.14 20.96 10.35
CA GLY A 761 -11.33 21.66 10.83
C GLY A 761 -11.46 21.77 12.34
N GLU A 762 -10.60 21.12 13.14
CA GLU A 762 -10.58 21.31 14.59
C GLU A 762 -10.15 22.73 14.99
N THR A 763 -10.60 23.18 16.16
CA THR A 763 -10.21 24.50 16.68
C THR A 763 -8.73 24.50 17.07
N LEU A 764 -7.93 25.29 16.35
CA LEU A 764 -6.53 25.54 16.66
C LEU A 764 -6.41 26.74 17.61
N ALA A 765 -5.77 26.53 18.76
CA ALA A 765 -5.49 27.61 19.71
C ALA A 765 -4.51 28.64 19.13
N ALA A 766 -4.59 29.88 19.61
CA ALA A 766 -3.66 30.93 19.21
C ALA A 766 -2.20 30.52 19.56
N LEU A 767 -1.28 30.74 18.63
CA LEU A 767 0.13 30.50 18.89
C LEU A 767 0.68 31.50 19.93
N PRO A 768 1.60 31.07 20.81
CA PRO A 768 2.20 31.95 21.81
C PRO A 768 2.91 33.13 21.15
N THR A 769 2.63 34.36 21.58
CA THR A 769 3.32 35.58 21.09
C THR A 769 4.65 35.83 21.80
N THR A 770 5.06 34.92 22.69
CA THR A 770 6.29 35.01 23.47
C THR A 770 6.99 33.65 23.42
N SER A 771 8.27 33.62 23.06
CA SER A 771 9.10 32.41 23.04
C SER A 771 9.42 31.92 24.45
N ILE A 772 9.97 30.70 24.56
CA ILE A 772 10.38 30.12 25.86
C ILE A 772 11.49 30.98 26.51
N GLU A 773 12.34 31.62 25.70
CA GLU A 773 13.40 32.54 26.13
C GLU A 773 12.87 33.94 26.50
N GLY A 774 11.58 34.20 26.29
CA GLY A 774 10.94 35.47 26.63
C GLY A 774 10.89 36.51 25.51
N PHE A 775 11.24 36.16 24.26
CA PHE A 775 11.17 37.08 23.12
C PHE A 775 9.72 37.24 22.65
N THR A 776 9.23 38.47 22.50
CA THR A 776 7.90 38.77 21.94
C THR A 776 7.96 38.99 20.44
N GLY A 777 6.88 38.65 19.74
CA GLY A 777 6.81 38.79 18.29
C GLY A 777 5.48 38.32 17.69
N ILE A 778 5.45 38.23 16.36
CA ILE A 778 4.25 37.88 15.59
C ILE A 778 4.48 36.64 14.72
N TRP A 779 3.41 35.87 14.50
CA TRP A 779 3.40 34.71 13.61
C TRP A 779 2.80 35.04 12.25
N SER A 780 3.36 34.45 11.19
CA SER A 780 2.83 34.51 9.82
C SER A 780 3.03 33.16 9.11
N PRO A 781 2.10 32.66 8.29
CA PRO A 781 0.80 33.25 7.92
C PRO A 781 -0.25 33.13 9.04
N ALA A 782 -1.48 33.63 8.79
CA ALA A 782 -2.60 33.43 9.70
C ALA A 782 -2.89 31.94 9.93
N LEU A 783 -3.44 31.60 11.10
CA LEU A 783 -3.71 30.21 11.50
C LEU A 783 -4.62 29.50 10.49
N ASN A 784 -4.18 28.32 10.08
CA ASN A 784 -4.86 27.43 9.16
C ASN A 784 -5.02 26.06 9.83
N ASN A 785 -6.27 25.67 10.06
CA ASN A 785 -6.64 24.41 10.67
C ASN A 785 -7.12 23.35 9.66
N THR A 786 -6.97 23.58 8.35
CA THR A 786 -7.39 22.65 7.29
C THR A 786 -6.21 22.10 6.48
N ALA A 787 -5.02 22.70 6.61
CA ALA A 787 -3.81 22.24 5.94
C ALA A 787 -2.57 22.36 6.85
N THR A 788 -1.68 21.36 6.76
CA THR A 788 -0.37 21.40 7.41
C THR A 788 0.37 22.66 6.97
N THR A 789 0.67 23.53 7.93
CA THR A 789 1.20 24.86 7.65
C THR A 789 2.43 25.12 8.52
N THR A 790 3.49 25.65 7.91
CA THR A 790 4.66 26.15 8.60
C THR A 790 4.49 27.64 8.87
N TYR A 791 4.48 28.00 10.15
CA TYR A 791 4.41 29.36 10.64
C TYR A 791 5.81 29.87 10.94
N THR A 792 6.06 31.13 10.64
CA THR A 792 7.31 31.84 10.95
C THR A 792 7.03 32.87 12.02
N PHE A 793 7.69 32.74 13.17
CA PHE A 793 7.73 33.72 14.23
C PHE A 793 8.79 34.77 13.91
N THR A 794 8.37 36.03 13.91
CA THR A 794 9.26 37.19 13.73
C THR A 794 9.30 37.97 15.05
N PRO A 795 10.44 38.00 15.76
CA PRO A 795 10.60 38.77 16.99
C PRO A 795 10.42 40.28 16.76
N ASP A 796 9.97 41.00 17.78
CA ASP A 796 9.89 42.46 17.76
C ASP A 796 11.30 43.09 17.70
N ALA A 797 11.39 44.30 17.14
CA ALA A 797 12.66 45.00 16.99
C ALA A 797 13.36 45.25 18.34
N GLY A 798 14.69 45.06 18.38
CA GLY A 798 15.53 45.32 19.56
C GLY A 798 15.66 44.17 20.57
N GLN A 799 15.17 42.97 20.24
CA GLN A 799 15.17 41.83 21.17
C GLN A 799 16.33 40.84 21.02
N CYS A 800 17.31 41.11 20.13
CA CYS A 800 18.45 40.23 19.90
C CYS A 800 18.08 38.77 19.56
N ALA A 801 16.99 38.56 18.85
CA ALA A 801 16.46 37.23 18.54
C ALA A 801 16.37 37.00 17.03
N SER A 802 16.57 35.75 16.60
CA SER A 802 16.35 35.33 15.21
C SER A 802 14.96 34.72 15.01
N ASN A 803 14.50 34.75 13.76
CA ASN A 803 13.23 34.14 13.37
C ASN A 803 13.23 32.64 13.68
N ALA A 804 12.05 32.13 14.05
CA ALA A 804 11.82 30.71 14.28
C ALA A 804 10.69 30.20 13.43
N THR A 805 10.67 28.91 13.14
CA THR A 805 9.57 28.26 12.43
C THR A 805 8.93 27.18 13.29
N LEU A 806 7.62 27.01 13.11
CA LEU A 806 6.83 25.96 13.75
C LEU A 806 5.87 25.39 12.71
N THR A 807 5.97 24.09 12.46
CA THR A 807 5.03 23.39 11.57
C THR A 807 3.95 22.72 12.41
N ILE A 808 2.69 23.03 12.11
CA ILE A 808 1.53 22.35 12.70
C ILE A 808 1.00 21.39 11.66
N THR A 809 1.02 20.11 11.99
CA THR A 809 0.47 19.04 11.14
C THR A 809 -1.05 19.00 11.26
N VAL A 810 -1.75 19.06 10.13
CA VAL A 810 -3.19 18.89 10.04
C VAL A 810 -3.48 17.56 9.34
N ASN A 811 -4.00 16.59 10.08
CA ASN A 811 -4.39 15.28 9.56
C ASN A 811 -5.74 15.41 8.84
N GLN A 812 -5.85 14.86 7.63
CA GLN A 812 -7.15 14.80 6.96
C GLN A 812 -7.99 13.67 7.53
N PRO A 813 -9.33 13.84 7.62
CA PRO A 813 -10.20 12.80 8.15
C PRO A 813 -10.12 11.54 7.28
N VAL A 814 -9.95 10.38 7.91
CA VAL A 814 -9.95 9.10 7.20
C VAL A 814 -11.40 8.62 7.05
N VAL A 815 -11.80 8.20 5.84
CA VAL A 815 -13.14 7.63 5.63
C VAL A 815 -13.18 6.23 6.24
N ALA A 816 -14.07 6.00 7.21
CA ALA A 816 -14.23 4.70 7.86
C ALA A 816 -14.68 3.64 6.84
N THR A 817 -14.07 2.45 6.86
CA THR A 817 -14.48 1.33 6.01
C THR A 817 -15.11 0.18 6.80
N PHE A 818 -16.04 -0.51 6.16
CA PHE A 818 -16.78 -1.64 6.71
C PHE A 818 -16.80 -2.77 5.69
N ALA A 819 -16.87 -4.01 6.16
CA ALA A 819 -17.11 -5.15 5.30
C ALA A 819 -18.46 -4.99 4.58
N ALA A 820 -18.50 -5.38 3.30
CA ALA A 820 -19.75 -5.42 2.56
C ALA A 820 -20.74 -6.36 3.25
N VAL A 821 -22.02 -5.97 3.26
CA VAL A 821 -23.11 -6.79 3.79
C VAL A 821 -23.84 -7.40 2.61
N ASP A 822 -23.99 -8.74 2.63
CA ASP A 822 -24.71 -9.45 1.58
C ASP A 822 -26.18 -9.01 1.51
N PRO A 823 -26.80 -9.00 0.32
CA PRO A 823 -28.22 -8.69 0.17
C PRO A 823 -29.11 -9.59 1.04
N VAL A 824 -30.17 -9.01 1.62
CA VAL A 824 -31.14 -9.73 2.46
C VAL A 824 -32.52 -9.74 1.82
N CYS A 825 -33.38 -10.67 2.21
CA CYS A 825 -34.77 -10.70 1.77
C CYS A 825 -35.66 -9.77 2.60
N ALA A 826 -36.68 -9.19 1.97
CA ALA A 826 -37.68 -8.39 2.66
C ALA A 826 -38.29 -9.17 3.84
N GLY A 827 -38.23 -8.57 5.04
CA GLY A 827 -38.71 -9.16 6.29
C GLY A 827 -37.71 -10.04 7.04
N SER A 828 -36.56 -10.39 6.45
CA SER A 828 -35.51 -11.16 7.13
C SER A 828 -34.83 -10.33 8.23
N ALA A 829 -34.35 -10.97 9.30
CA ALA A 829 -33.62 -10.26 10.34
C ALA A 829 -32.25 -9.76 9.81
N ILE A 830 -31.94 -8.48 10.03
CA ILE A 830 -30.62 -7.90 9.78
C ILE A 830 -29.82 -7.93 11.08
N THR A 831 -28.60 -8.45 11.03
CA THR A 831 -27.67 -8.38 12.19
C THR A 831 -27.26 -6.94 12.45
N ALA A 832 -27.00 -6.60 13.72
CA ALA A 832 -26.54 -5.26 14.06
C ALA A 832 -25.26 -4.90 13.29
N LEU A 833 -25.23 -3.72 12.67
CA LEU A 833 -24.04 -3.22 11.98
C LEU A 833 -22.89 -3.00 12.99
N PRO A 834 -21.63 -3.25 12.59
CA PRO A 834 -20.48 -3.04 13.46
C PRO A 834 -20.40 -1.58 13.92
N THR A 835 -20.26 -1.34 15.22
CA THR A 835 -20.05 0.02 15.78
C THR A 835 -18.59 0.47 15.71
N THR A 836 -17.71 -0.35 15.12
CA THR A 836 -16.28 -0.09 14.94
C THR A 836 -15.90 -0.42 13.50
N SER A 837 -15.23 0.52 12.82
CA SER A 837 -14.72 0.35 11.46
C SER A 837 -13.47 -0.55 11.42
N ILE A 838 -13.03 -0.94 10.22
CA ILE A 838 -11.82 -1.75 10.03
C ILE A 838 -10.56 -1.02 10.53
N GLU A 839 -10.53 0.31 10.41
CA GLU A 839 -9.46 1.18 10.92
C GLU A 839 -9.53 1.43 12.44
N GLY A 840 -10.57 0.92 13.12
CA GLY A 840 -10.75 1.08 14.56
C GLY A 840 -11.57 2.30 14.99
N PHE A 841 -12.19 3.04 14.06
CA PHE A 841 -13.06 4.17 14.41
C PHE A 841 -14.38 3.67 15.00
N THR A 842 -14.78 4.19 16.16
CA THR A 842 -16.07 3.91 16.80
C THR A 842 -17.11 4.97 16.45
N GLY A 843 -18.38 4.58 16.37
CA GLY A 843 -19.46 5.48 15.97
C GLY A 843 -20.83 4.83 15.93
N THR A 844 -21.80 5.57 15.38
CA THR A 844 -23.21 5.17 15.33
C THR A 844 -23.75 5.16 13.91
N TRP A 845 -24.72 4.27 13.66
CA TRP A 845 -25.40 4.16 12.37
C TRP A 845 -26.78 4.83 12.40
N SER A 846 -27.14 5.50 11.30
CA SER A 846 -28.47 6.07 11.08
C SER A 846 -28.87 5.92 9.60
N PRO A 847 -30.14 5.65 9.26
CA PRO A 847 -31.28 5.43 10.16
C PRO A 847 -31.22 4.07 10.89
N ALA A 848 -32.23 3.77 11.72
CA ALA A 848 -32.38 2.44 12.30
C ALA A 848 -32.52 1.37 11.20
N LEU A 849 -32.10 0.13 11.48
CA LEU A 849 -32.15 -0.97 10.52
C LEU A 849 -33.57 -1.20 9.99
N ASP A 850 -33.70 -1.18 8.66
CA ASP A 850 -34.91 -1.44 7.91
C ASP A 850 -34.68 -2.68 7.04
N ASN A 851 -35.47 -3.72 7.31
CA ASN A 851 -35.44 -4.98 6.57
C ASN A 851 -36.52 -5.10 5.52
N THR A 852 -37.24 -4.02 5.21
CA THR A 852 -38.32 -3.99 4.22
C THR A 852 -37.95 -3.21 2.96
N ALA A 853 -36.93 -2.35 3.04
CA ALA A 853 -36.48 -1.52 1.93
C ALA A 853 -34.95 -1.45 1.83
N THR A 854 -34.43 -1.42 0.59
CA THR A 854 -33.01 -1.13 0.34
C THR A 854 -32.68 0.24 0.90
N THR A 855 -31.79 0.28 1.88
CA THR A 855 -31.53 1.49 2.69
C THR A 855 -30.03 1.76 2.75
N THR A 856 -29.66 3.02 2.54
CA THR A 856 -28.31 3.52 2.76
C THR A 856 -28.18 4.03 4.19
N TYR A 857 -27.34 3.37 4.97
CA TYR A 857 -27.00 3.73 6.33
C TYR A 857 -25.76 4.63 6.35
N THR A 858 -25.78 5.65 7.17
CA THR A 858 -24.63 6.55 7.41
C THR A 858 -24.02 6.23 8.77
N PHE A 859 -22.76 5.83 8.75
CA PHE A 859 -21.92 5.73 9.93
C PHE A 859 -21.38 7.10 10.28
N THR A 860 -21.64 7.55 11.50
CA THR A 860 -21.13 8.80 12.07
C THR A 860 -20.11 8.43 13.15
N PRO A 861 -18.80 8.66 12.92
CA PRO A 861 -17.77 8.45 13.93
C PRO A 861 -18.01 9.31 15.19
N ASP A 862 -17.62 8.80 16.36
CA ASP A 862 -17.67 9.58 17.59
C ASP A 862 -16.66 10.74 17.55
N ALA A 863 -16.92 11.79 18.34
CA ALA A 863 -16.09 12.98 18.36
C ALA A 863 -14.62 12.67 18.75
N GLY A 864 -13.68 13.33 18.06
CA GLY A 864 -12.24 13.28 18.37
C GLY A 864 -11.44 12.16 17.67
N GLN A 865 -12.04 11.44 16.73
CA GLN A 865 -11.39 10.28 16.08
C GLN A 865 -10.75 10.57 14.72
N CYS A 866 -10.75 11.84 14.28
CA CYS A 866 -10.28 12.27 12.96
C CYS A 866 -10.72 11.36 11.80
N ALA A 867 -12.02 11.05 11.77
CA ALA A 867 -12.64 10.19 10.78
C ALA A 867 -13.81 10.91 10.09
N ALA A 868 -13.99 10.64 8.80
CA ALA A 868 -15.14 11.10 8.04
C ALA A 868 -16.29 10.09 8.13
N ALA A 869 -17.52 10.61 8.00
CA ALA A 869 -18.70 9.77 7.89
C ALA A 869 -18.60 8.86 6.66
N ALA A 870 -19.10 7.64 6.80
CA ALA A 870 -19.12 6.64 5.74
C ALA A 870 -20.55 6.16 5.49
N THR A 871 -20.82 5.65 4.29
CA THR A 871 -22.13 5.10 3.95
C THR A 871 -22.03 3.64 3.58
N LEU A 872 -23.01 2.85 4.00
CA LEU A 872 -23.16 1.44 3.65
C LEU A 872 -24.60 1.21 3.20
N THR A 873 -24.79 0.65 2.00
CA THR A 873 -26.11 0.29 1.51
C THR A 873 -26.35 -1.20 1.76
N ILE A 874 -27.42 -1.52 2.49
CA ILE A 874 -27.92 -2.90 2.54
C ILE A 874 -29.04 -3.02 1.50
N THR A 875 -28.82 -3.88 0.53
CA THR A 875 -29.83 -4.22 -0.48
C THR A 875 -30.84 -5.18 0.13
N VAL A 876 -32.11 -4.79 0.11
CA VAL A 876 -33.25 -5.64 0.48
C VAL A 876 -33.95 -6.07 -0.80
N ASN A 877 -33.91 -7.36 -1.09
CA ASN A 877 -34.56 -7.97 -2.23
C ASN A 877 -36.01 -8.29 -1.89
N GLU A 878 -36.95 -7.87 -2.75
CA GLU A 878 -38.37 -8.18 -2.56
C GLU A 878 -38.65 -9.67 -2.75
N LEU A 879 -39.56 -10.19 -1.92
CA LEU A 879 -40.06 -11.56 -2.08
C LEU A 879 -40.82 -11.69 -3.41
N PRO A 880 -40.72 -12.83 -4.11
CA PRO A 880 -41.54 -13.09 -5.29
C PRO A 880 -43.04 -13.04 -4.95
N ASP A 881 -43.80 -12.23 -5.69
CA ASP A 881 -45.26 -12.18 -5.64
C ASP A 881 -45.83 -12.91 -6.86
N PHE A 882 -46.68 -13.91 -6.62
CA PHE A 882 -47.22 -14.78 -7.66
C PHE A 882 -48.50 -15.47 -7.19
N THR A 883 -49.25 -16.00 -8.16
CA THR A 883 -50.40 -16.88 -7.91
C THR A 883 -50.26 -18.17 -8.72
N ILE A 884 -51.02 -19.21 -8.34
CA ILE A 884 -51.07 -20.47 -9.07
C ILE A 884 -52.35 -20.51 -9.91
N SER A 885 -52.21 -20.79 -11.20
CA SER A 885 -53.31 -21.14 -12.10
C SER A 885 -53.34 -22.65 -12.35
N GLU A 886 -54.52 -23.20 -12.59
CA GLU A 886 -54.73 -24.61 -12.95
C GLU A 886 -55.57 -24.74 -14.22
N GLY A 887 -55.33 -25.78 -15.02
CA GLY A 887 -56.13 -26.08 -16.21
C GLY A 887 -55.57 -27.20 -17.08
N CYS A 888 -56.34 -27.60 -18.10
CA CYS A 888 -55.91 -28.62 -19.06
C CYS A 888 -55.22 -28.01 -20.29
N GLU A 889 -53.99 -28.43 -20.56
CA GLU A 889 -53.32 -28.21 -21.85
C GLU A 889 -53.33 -29.52 -22.65
N GLY A 890 -54.34 -29.68 -23.51
CA GLY A 890 -54.59 -30.94 -24.22
C GLY A 890 -55.11 -32.04 -23.26
N ASN A 891 -54.36 -33.15 -23.14
CA ASN A 891 -54.70 -34.28 -22.26
C ASN A 891 -53.96 -34.24 -20.91
N ASN A 892 -53.23 -33.16 -20.60
CA ASN A 892 -52.45 -33.03 -19.38
C ASN A 892 -53.02 -31.93 -18.48
N TYR A 893 -53.20 -32.23 -17.20
CA TYR A 893 -53.62 -31.24 -16.19
C TYR A 893 -52.39 -30.52 -15.67
N THR A 894 -52.33 -29.22 -15.86
CA THR A 894 -51.15 -28.39 -15.65
C THR A 894 -51.44 -27.33 -14.59
N LEU A 895 -50.52 -27.17 -13.64
CA LEU A 895 -50.43 -26.01 -12.76
C LEU A 895 -49.39 -25.05 -13.32
N ALA A 896 -49.66 -23.75 -13.32
CA ALA A 896 -48.73 -22.74 -13.82
C ALA A 896 -48.67 -21.52 -12.90
N ALA A 897 -47.46 -21.00 -12.71
CA ALA A 897 -47.20 -19.76 -12.00
C ALA A 897 -47.68 -18.56 -12.84
N VAL A 898 -48.46 -17.67 -12.24
CA VAL A 898 -48.88 -16.39 -12.83
C VAL A 898 -48.19 -15.28 -12.05
N GLN A 899 -47.33 -14.51 -12.72
CA GLN A 899 -46.43 -13.52 -12.13
C GLN A 899 -46.31 -12.26 -13.00
N ASP A 900 -45.99 -11.11 -12.40
CA ASP A 900 -45.94 -9.79 -13.08
C ASP A 900 -44.59 -9.52 -13.80
N ASP A 901 -43.50 -10.21 -13.41
CA ASP A 901 -42.18 -10.14 -14.09
C ASP A 901 -41.43 -11.49 -13.99
N ALA A 902 -41.18 -12.12 -15.14
CA ALA A 902 -40.69 -13.50 -15.25
C ALA A 902 -39.17 -13.65 -15.36
N SER A 903 -38.42 -12.55 -15.32
CA SER A 903 -36.98 -12.60 -15.56
C SER A 903 -36.20 -13.12 -14.33
N ASN A 904 -35.44 -14.21 -14.52
CA ASN A 904 -34.47 -14.76 -13.55
C ASN A 904 -35.04 -15.43 -12.27
N SER A 905 -36.29 -15.90 -12.30
CA SER A 905 -36.92 -16.69 -11.22
C SER A 905 -36.66 -18.20 -11.37
N GLN A 906 -36.40 -18.89 -10.26
CA GLN A 906 -36.35 -20.35 -10.16
C GLN A 906 -37.65 -20.87 -9.55
N TYR A 907 -38.17 -22.00 -10.05
CA TYR A 907 -39.43 -22.59 -9.57
C TYR A 907 -39.15 -23.96 -8.95
N ALA A 908 -39.91 -24.32 -7.93
CA ALA A 908 -39.94 -25.67 -7.37
C ALA A 908 -41.37 -26.01 -6.97
N TRP A 909 -41.95 -27.01 -7.64
CA TRP A 909 -43.27 -27.53 -7.34
C TRP A 909 -43.17 -28.75 -6.45
N TYR A 910 -43.96 -28.83 -5.39
CA TYR A 910 -44.01 -29.97 -4.47
C TYR A 910 -45.41 -30.57 -4.44
N ASN A 911 -45.49 -31.91 -4.35
CA ASN A 911 -46.76 -32.61 -4.14
C ASN A 911 -47.12 -32.70 -2.64
N THR A 912 -48.29 -33.27 -2.33
CA THR A 912 -48.78 -33.43 -0.94
C THR A 912 -47.84 -34.23 -0.02
N GLY A 913 -46.93 -35.03 -0.60
CA GLY A 913 -45.91 -35.77 0.13
C GLY A 913 -44.60 -35.00 0.34
N GLY A 914 -44.54 -33.72 -0.03
CA GLY A 914 -43.34 -32.88 0.06
C GLY A 914 -42.24 -33.23 -0.95
N THR A 915 -42.55 -34.03 -1.98
CA THR A 915 -41.59 -34.38 -3.04
C THR A 915 -41.65 -33.34 -4.16
N GLN A 916 -40.48 -32.85 -4.60
CA GLN A 916 -40.42 -31.94 -5.74
C GLN A 916 -40.78 -32.67 -7.03
N ILE A 917 -41.72 -32.12 -7.80
CA ILE A 917 -42.29 -32.70 -9.02
C ILE A 917 -42.04 -31.86 -10.28
N GLY A 918 -41.51 -30.64 -10.14
CA GLY A 918 -41.20 -29.77 -11.28
C GLY A 918 -40.34 -28.57 -10.90
N SER A 919 -39.65 -28.01 -11.90
CA SER A 919 -38.79 -26.83 -11.75
C SER A 919 -39.04 -25.73 -12.80
N GLY A 920 -40.02 -25.94 -13.68
CA GLY A 920 -40.46 -24.94 -14.66
C GLY A 920 -41.53 -24.00 -14.09
N SER A 921 -41.84 -22.94 -14.85
CA SER A 921 -42.96 -22.04 -14.54
C SER A 921 -44.33 -22.74 -14.59
N SER A 922 -44.39 -23.98 -15.07
CA SER A 922 -45.55 -24.87 -14.98
C SER A 922 -45.13 -26.31 -14.70
N VAL A 923 -46.07 -27.11 -14.19
CA VAL A 923 -45.91 -28.54 -13.90
C VAL A 923 -47.17 -29.31 -14.28
N VAL A 924 -47.00 -30.48 -14.90
CA VAL A 924 -48.11 -31.40 -15.16
C VAL A 924 -48.31 -32.31 -13.96
N ILE A 925 -49.55 -32.46 -13.51
CA ILE A 925 -49.92 -33.30 -12.38
C ILE A 925 -50.92 -34.38 -12.81
N THR A 926 -50.86 -35.53 -12.15
CA THR A 926 -51.63 -36.72 -12.54
C THR A 926 -52.57 -37.24 -11.46
N ALA A 927 -52.52 -36.69 -10.24
CA ALA A 927 -53.40 -37.05 -9.15
C ALA A 927 -53.97 -35.81 -8.44
N PRO A 928 -55.19 -35.87 -7.87
CA PRO A 928 -55.68 -34.83 -6.97
C PRO A 928 -54.79 -34.71 -5.72
N GLY A 929 -54.70 -33.51 -5.15
CA GLY A 929 -53.92 -33.25 -3.94
C GLY A 929 -53.60 -31.78 -3.72
N VAL A 930 -52.96 -31.49 -2.59
CA VAL A 930 -52.38 -30.17 -2.30
C VAL A 930 -50.99 -30.10 -2.92
N TYR A 931 -50.75 -29.05 -3.68
CA TYR A 931 -49.47 -28.76 -4.33
C TYR A 931 -48.94 -27.42 -3.81
N GLU A 932 -47.63 -27.34 -3.62
CA GLU A 932 -46.93 -26.12 -3.22
C GLU A 932 -46.02 -25.67 -4.36
N LEU A 933 -46.02 -24.37 -4.66
CA LEU A 933 -45.05 -23.74 -5.53
C LEU A 933 -44.15 -22.85 -4.69
N VAL A 934 -42.84 -23.08 -4.75
CA VAL A 934 -41.81 -22.18 -4.23
C VAL A 934 -41.17 -21.46 -5.41
N ILE A 935 -41.14 -20.13 -5.40
CA ILE A 935 -40.37 -19.33 -6.35
C ILE A 935 -39.20 -18.67 -5.64
N THR A 936 -38.00 -18.77 -6.21
CA THR A 936 -36.78 -18.11 -5.72
C THR A 936 -36.28 -17.07 -6.74
N ARG A 937 -36.09 -15.82 -6.32
CA ARG A 937 -35.53 -14.72 -7.14
C ARG A 937 -34.55 -13.90 -6.31
N GLY A 938 -33.35 -13.65 -6.83
CA GLY A 938 -32.34 -12.85 -6.12
C GLY A 938 -31.95 -13.43 -4.75
N GLY A 939 -31.99 -14.76 -4.59
CA GLY A 939 -31.73 -15.45 -3.32
C GLY A 939 -32.91 -15.51 -2.35
N CYS A 940 -34.06 -14.91 -2.69
CA CYS A 940 -35.23 -14.83 -1.84
C CYS A 940 -36.35 -15.72 -2.34
N SER A 941 -36.96 -16.50 -1.44
CA SER A 941 -37.99 -17.48 -1.78
C SER A 941 -39.32 -17.18 -1.10
N ASN A 942 -40.41 -17.35 -1.83
CA ASN A 942 -41.76 -17.32 -1.29
C ASN A 942 -42.54 -18.56 -1.79
N SER A 943 -43.53 -19.03 -1.03
CA SER A 943 -44.31 -20.22 -1.40
C SER A 943 -45.81 -20.01 -1.30
N GLU A 944 -46.54 -20.64 -2.23
CA GLU A 944 -48.01 -20.65 -2.28
C GLU A 944 -48.51 -22.08 -2.48
N THR A 945 -49.74 -22.36 -2.03
CA THR A 945 -50.34 -23.70 -2.16
C THR A 945 -51.67 -23.67 -2.90
N ILE A 946 -51.96 -24.74 -3.65
CA ILE A 946 -53.23 -24.97 -4.32
C ILE A 946 -53.75 -26.38 -4.03
N ASN A 947 -55.06 -26.54 -3.84
CA ASN A 947 -55.70 -27.83 -3.62
C ASN A 947 -56.46 -28.28 -4.88
N VAL A 948 -55.93 -29.26 -5.59
CA VAL A 948 -56.48 -29.78 -6.84
C VAL A 948 -57.41 -30.95 -6.55
N LEU A 949 -58.65 -30.84 -7.01
CA LEU A 949 -59.70 -31.85 -6.74
C LEU A 949 -59.80 -32.94 -7.81
N SER A 950 -59.33 -32.68 -9.04
CA SER A 950 -59.31 -33.64 -10.17
C SER A 950 -58.18 -33.32 -11.15
N THR A 951 -57.61 -34.34 -11.79
CA THR A 951 -56.53 -34.23 -12.80
C THR A 951 -56.91 -34.81 -14.16
N THR A 952 -58.20 -35.09 -14.39
CA THR A 952 -58.68 -35.72 -15.62
C THR A 952 -58.78 -34.68 -16.74
N CYS A 953 -57.94 -34.79 -17.77
CA CYS A 953 -58.01 -33.97 -18.99
C CYS A 953 -58.50 -34.81 -20.18
N PHE A 954 -59.47 -34.28 -20.90
CA PHE A 954 -60.45 -35.07 -21.67
C PHE A 954 -59.97 -35.59 -23.03
N GLY A 955 -59.77 -36.92 -23.10
CA GLY A 955 -59.72 -37.67 -24.35
C GLY A 955 -60.98 -38.52 -24.55
N GLU A 956 -61.92 -38.00 -25.35
CA GLU A 956 -63.16 -38.63 -25.88
C GLU A 956 -64.43 -38.62 -24.98
N ILE A 957 -65.40 -37.80 -25.39
CA ILE A 957 -66.81 -37.90 -24.98
C ILE A 957 -67.37 -39.26 -25.45
N GLN A 958 -68.12 -39.97 -24.59
CA GLN A 958 -68.71 -41.27 -24.92
C GLN A 958 -69.47 -41.22 -26.25
N ARG A 959 -69.20 -42.20 -27.13
CA ARG A 959 -69.82 -42.29 -28.45
C ARG A 959 -71.06 -43.20 -28.48
N GLY A 960 -71.38 -43.86 -27.36
CA GLY A 960 -72.61 -44.62 -27.26
C GLY A 960 -72.97 -45.03 -25.83
N ILE A 961 -74.24 -45.36 -25.65
CA ILE A 961 -74.84 -45.89 -24.42
C ILE A 961 -75.64 -47.16 -24.73
N SER A 962 -75.75 -48.04 -23.75
CA SER A 962 -76.54 -49.26 -23.76
C SER A 962 -77.43 -49.34 -22.52
N PRO A 963 -78.60 -48.65 -22.51
CA PRO A 963 -79.47 -48.56 -21.34
C PRO A 963 -80.21 -49.89 -21.08
N ASN A 964 -79.50 -50.89 -20.54
CA ASN A 964 -80.01 -52.24 -20.25
C ASN A 964 -80.00 -52.58 -18.75
N HIS A 965 -79.56 -51.66 -17.91
CA HIS A 965 -79.43 -51.78 -16.46
C HIS A 965 -78.44 -52.87 -16.01
N ASP A 966 -77.42 -53.18 -16.81
CA ASP A 966 -76.32 -54.07 -16.40
C ASP A 966 -75.23 -53.34 -15.59
N GLY A 967 -75.35 -52.02 -15.43
CA GLY A 967 -74.40 -51.16 -14.74
C GLY A 967 -73.26 -50.65 -15.62
N LEU A 968 -73.25 -50.98 -16.92
CA LEU A 968 -72.19 -50.61 -17.87
C LEU A 968 -72.77 -49.80 -19.04
N ASN A 969 -72.27 -48.56 -19.20
CA ASN A 969 -72.71 -47.62 -20.26
C ASN A 969 -74.23 -47.36 -20.29
N ASP A 970 -74.91 -47.48 -19.15
CA ASP A 970 -76.35 -47.21 -19.02
C ASP A 970 -76.69 -45.73 -19.25
N PHE A 971 -75.74 -44.85 -18.95
CA PHE A 971 -75.89 -43.40 -18.96
C PHE A 971 -74.81 -42.75 -19.82
N PHE A 972 -75.16 -41.59 -20.39
CA PHE A 972 -74.20 -40.72 -21.04
C PHE A 972 -73.46 -39.92 -19.98
N ASP A 973 -72.34 -40.45 -19.53
CA ASP A 973 -71.57 -39.94 -18.41
C ASP A 973 -70.65 -38.80 -18.85
N LEU A 974 -70.92 -37.61 -18.31
CA LEU A 974 -70.14 -36.40 -18.47
C LEU A 974 -69.75 -35.81 -17.09
N GLU A 975 -69.79 -36.57 -15.99
CA GLU A 975 -69.53 -36.07 -14.62
C GLU A 975 -68.16 -35.41 -14.48
N ALA A 976 -67.19 -35.91 -15.24
CA ALA A 976 -65.84 -35.35 -15.23
C ALA A 976 -65.79 -33.95 -15.88
N PHE A 977 -66.74 -33.59 -16.75
CA PHE A 977 -66.78 -32.31 -17.44
C PHE A 977 -67.59 -31.27 -16.66
N ASP A 978 -67.15 -30.01 -16.63
CA ASP A 978 -67.91 -28.90 -16.05
C ASP A 978 -69.02 -28.41 -17.01
N VAL A 979 -70.03 -29.28 -17.22
CA VAL A 979 -71.12 -29.07 -18.17
C VAL A 979 -72.18 -28.14 -17.58
N LYS A 980 -72.22 -26.93 -18.09
CA LYS A 980 -73.29 -25.97 -17.80
C LYS A 980 -74.62 -26.43 -18.38
N GLN A 981 -74.61 -26.99 -19.59
CA GLN A 981 -75.82 -27.48 -20.25
C GLN A 981 -75.54 -28.58 -21.26
N LEU A 982 -76.39 -29.62 -21.26
CA LEU A 982 -76.48 -30.62 -22.32
C LEU A 982 -77.81 -30.48 -23.06
N GLN A 983 -77.76 -30.54 -24.37
CA GLN A 983 -78.92 -30.65 -25.25
C GLN A 983 -78.71 -31.82 -26.22
N ILE A 984 -79.74 -32.63 -26.44
CA ILE A 984 -79.71 -33.79 -27.35
C ILE A 984 -80.82 -33.66 -28.38
N PHE A 985 -80.50 -33.99 -29.63
CA PHE A 985 -81.34 -33.85 -30.81
C PHE A 985 -81.48 -35.19 -31.53
N ASN A 986 -82.67 -35.48 -32.05
CA ASN A 986 -82.87 -36.64 -32.93
C ASN A 986 -82.33 -36.37 -34.35
N ARG A 987 -82.38 -37.39 -35.22
CA ARG A 987 -81.93 -37.30 -36.63
C ARG A 987 -82.61 -36.24 -37.50
N TYR A 988 -83.73 -35.67 -37.05
CA TYR A 988 -84.45 -34.60 -37.74
C TYR A 988 -84.10 -33.20 -37.22
N GLY A 989 -83.15 -33.09 -36.28
CA GLY A 989 -82.72 -31.84 -35.67
C GLY A 989 -83.68 -31.32 -34.59
N MET A 990 -84.62 -32.14 -34.13
CA MET A 990 -85.53 -31.77 -33.04
C MET A 990 -84.87 -32.07 -31.69
N ASN A 991 -84.86 -31.09 -30.78
CA ASN A 991 -84.39 -31.27 -29.40
C ASN A 991 -85.33 -32.26 -28.70
N VAL A 992 -84.74 -33.33 -28.15
CA VAL A 992 -85.45 -34.40 -27.44
C VAL A 992 -85.13 -34.44 -25.96
N TYR A 993 -84.00 -33.86 -25.53
CA TYR A 993 -83.60 -33.81 -24.13
C TYR A 993 -82.74 -32.58 -23.85
N THR A 994 -82.97 -31.89 -22.74
CA THR A 994 -82.18 -30.76 -22.27
C THR A 994 -82.02 -30.78 -20.76
N LYS A 995 -80.79 -30.57 -20.29
CA LYS A 995 -80.48 -30.52 -18.86
C LYS A 995 -79.39 -29.49 -18.58
N ALA A 996 -79.64 -28.62 -17.61
CA ALA A 996 -78.63 -27.72 -17.06
C ALA A 996 -77.85 -28.42 -15.92
N ASN A 997 -76.58 -28.05 -15.74
CA ASN A 997 -75.65 -28.65 -14.79
C ASN A 997 -75.61 -30.18 -14.94
N TYR A 998 -75.46 -30.64 -16.17
CA TYR A 998 -75.55 -32.05 -16.51
C TYR A 998 -74.32 -32.81 -16.00
N GLN A 999 -74.55 -34.02 -15.51
CA GLN A 999 -73.55 -34.92 -14.95
C GLN A 999 -73.59 -36.24 -15.73
N ASN A 1000 -74.61 -37.07 -15.50
CA ASN A 1000 -74.79 -38.37 -16.17
C ASN A 1000 -76.27 -38.78 -16.28
N GLU A 1001 -77.21 -37.84 -16.32
CA GLU A 1001 -78.63 -38.18 -16.14
C GLU A 1001 -79.31 -38.77 -17.38
N TRP A 1002 -78.70 -38.74 -18.56
CA TRP A 1002 -79.32 -39.21 -19.80
C TRP A 1002 -79.01 -40.69 -20.06
N TYR A 1003 -80.05 -41.51 -20.07
CA TYR A 1003 -80.06 -42.94 -20.38
C TYR A 1003 -80.90 -43.25 -21.64
N GLY A 1004 -81.01 -42.29 -22.56
CA GLY A 1004 -81.81 -42.44 -23.78
C GLY A 1004 -83.30 -42.13 -23.60
N GLN A 1005 -83.65 -41.20 -22.71
CA GLN A 1005 -85.00 -40.69 -22.49
C GLN A 1005 -85.20 -39.30 -23.11
N SER A 1006 -86.46 -38.93 -23.36
CA SER A 1006 -86.86 -37.56 -23.71
C SER A 1006 -87.08 -36.69 -22.47
N ASP A 1007 -87.23 -35.37 -22.63
CA ASP A 1007 -87.56 -34.44 -21.53
C ASP A 1007 -88.87 -34.80 -20.80
N ASN A 1008 -89.79 -35.51 -21.45
CA ASN A 1008 -91.04 -35.98 -20.85
C ASN A 1008 -90.90 -37.36 -20.17
N GLY A 1009 -89.67 -37.89 -20.08
CA GLY A 1009 -89.39 -39.21 -19.50
C GLY A 1009 -89.72 -40.40 -20.39
N ASN A 1010 -90.24 -40.18 -21.60
CA ASN A 1010 -90.51 -41.27 -22.55
C ASN A 1010 -89.20 -41.80 -23.14
N GLU A 1011 -89.10 -43.10 -23.31
CA GLU A 1011 -87.96 -43.77 -23.93
C GLU A 1011 -87.81 -43.37 -25.40
N LEU A 1012 -86.58 -43.05 -25.79
CA LEU A 1012 -86.22 -42.74 -27.16
C LEU A 1012 -85.83 -44.03 -27.91
N PRO A 1013 -86.19 -44.18 -29.20
CA PRO A 1013 -85.81 -45.34 -30.01
C PRO A 1013 -84.29 -45.49 -30.17
N ASP A 1014 -83.84 -46.70 -30.49
CA ASP A 1014 -82.45 -46.95 -30.87
C ASP A 1014 -82.03 -46.11 -32.08
N GLY A 1015 -80.82 -45.56 -32.01
CA GLY A 1015 -80.28 -44.75 -33.09
C GLY A 1015 -79.23 -43.74 -32.64
N THR A 1016 -78.73 -43.00 -33.62
CA THR A 1016 -77.80 -41.89 -33.41
C THR A 1016 -78.56 -40.62 -33.05
N TYR A 1017 -78.16 -40.03 -31.93
CA TYR A 1017 -78.56 -38.72 -31.47
C TYR A 1017 -77.38 -37.74 -31.60
N PHE A 1018 -77.67 -36.46 -31.72
CA PHE A 1018 -76.68 -35.40 -31.79
C PHE A 1018 -76.72 -34.58 -30.51
N TYR A 1019 -75.59 -34.15 -29.99
CA TYR A 1019 -75.56 -33.34 -28.77
C TYR A 1019 -74.93 -31.98 -29.00
N VAL A 1020 -75.32 -31.02 -28.16
CA VAL A 1020 -74.63 -29.76 -27.91
C VAL A 1020 -74.35 -29.71 -26.41
N ILE A 1021 -73.09 -29.53 -26.05
CA ILE A 1021 -72.61 -29.40 -24.67
C ILE A 1021 -72.04 -28.00 -24.51
N ASP A 1022 -72.59 -27.22 -23.60
CA ASP A 1022 -72.02 -25.94 -23.17
C ASP A 1022 -71.26 -26.16 -21.87
N PHE A 1023 -69.96 -25.82 -21.87
CA PHE A 1023 -69.11 -25.88 -20.69
C PHE A 1023 -69.14 -24.56 -19.92
N ALA A 1024 -68.72 -24.59 -18.65
CA ALA A 1024 -68.69 -23.41 -17.78
C ALA A 1024 -67.76 -22.29 -18.30
N ASP A 1025 -66.71 -22.64 -19.06
CA ASP A 1025 -65.78 -21.71 -19.72
C ASP A 1025 -66.36 -21.02 -20.97
N SER A 1026 -67.64 -21.24 -21.26
CA SER A 1026 -68.38 -20.70 -22.42
C SER A 1026 -67.95 -21.27 -23.77
N THR A 1027 -67.23 -22.39 -23.80
CA THR A 1027 -67.03 -23.16 -25.02
C THR A 1027 -68.18 -24.15 -25.25
N SER A 1028 -68.63 -24.29 -26.49
CA SER A 1028 -69.65 -25.28 -26.88
C SER A 1028 -69.02 -26.38 -27.73
N LYS A 1029 -69.30 -27.65 -27.41
CA LYS A 1029 -68.95 -28.81 -28.26
C LYS A 1029 -70.20 -29.47 -28.80
N THR A 1030 -70.13 -29.85 -30.07
CA THR A 1030 -71.19 -30.63 -30.73
C THR A 1030 -70.66 -31.98 -31.18
N GLY A 1031 -71.50 -33.00 -31.17
CA GLY A 1031 -71.12 -34.34 -31.61
C GLY A 1031 -72.31 -35.26 -31.74
N TRP A 1032 -72.05 -36.56 -31.73
CA TRP A 1032 -73.08 -37.59 -31.82
C TRP A 1032 -72.87 -38.66 -30.76
N ILE A 1033 -73.96 -39.29 -30.36
CA ILE A 1033 -73.98 -40.43 -29.45
C ILE A 1033 -74.96 -41.49 -29.96
N TYR A 1034 -74.55 -42.75 -29.94
CA TYR A 1034 -75.39 -43.86 -30.37
C TYR A 1034 -76.06 -44.53 -29.17
N SER A 1035 -77.39 -44.55 -29.12
CA SER A 1035 -78.15 -45.28 -28.10
C SER A 1035 -78.58 -46.63 -28.67
N ASN A 1036 -78.21 -47.72 -27.98
CA ASN A 1036 -78.52 -49.10 -28.37
C ASN A 1036 -79.14 -49.89 -27.23
N ARG A 1037 -80.45 -50.09 -27.26
CA ARG A 1037 -81.20 -50.92 -26.32
C ARG A 1037 -81.28 -52.33 -26.89
N GLN A 1038 -80.21 -53.12 -26.73
CA GLN A 1038 -80.34 -54.57 -26.92
C GLN A 1038 -81.31 -55.12 -25.87
N HIS A 1039 -82.38 -55.79 -26.32
CA HIS A 1039 -83.34 -56.50 -25.47
C HIS A 1039 -82.73 -57.71 -24.76
#